data_AF-A0A6L6VPA8-F1
#
_entry.id   AF-A0A6L6VPA8-F1
#
_cell.length_a   1.000
_cell.length_b   1.000
_cell.length_c   1.000
_cell.angle_alpha   90.00
_cell.angle_beta   90.00
_cell.angle_gamma   90.00
#
_symmetry.space_group_name_H-M   'P 1'
#
loop_
_entity.id
_entity.type
_entity.pdbx_description
1 polymer ?
#
loop_
_entity_poly.entity_id
_entity_poly.type
_entity_poly.pdbx_seq_one_letter_code
_entity_poly.pdbx_strand_id
1 'polypeptide(L)'
;MGFKTERDMQREIGELVRTGQLANCIVSGEDLASLLDESPNVLPLFSIDRLSRTAMVRAALGCIKDINDIQILTDDQNVSMGRGEALRPDFVGISEDSRSVWIIELKNSGQTAREAFTELLGYEHEIKNYLPFLADWDINFVLIASEWSTLLDHSLASACTWSGKKVLGLEADKAPGGAVTLKVRVPESWTITGVAHFPNKSLPCFQISLDGIGESTFEEPDPRLPMAMTLLAREGDRKGGHGFAMLWRDRLFGDGDQYHLTLCGVSPSAFFNAAKEVGTISDDQGKLAKALSASLLGGTDPTPGALLSLYSYIKPVVSEVGKPTIEGFMDWIQAHETYLHRAEPVYLEFWGILGDHARRYVMHPAIRERRPDLLGNGMQDWRSPSVGLQILDELFAPTFCADGEVRMIDAFTLGRDLAIDAVLRQNLDDLSLKPKMERTLSPRRFWHSIRMQILLEQARLIYMSSETMSDVDGTVRYSLGKAPYSEDKFQGLKKWITTGFLANSDPHVTAFHLGLRGNVAFDQYLSVGGPGATEHQKELEREIIEVRQAALNCADEQQRDGGLSDRQEILVSELSALKEANTAMAEKALELFDTLLFPVFHKLNRLASVSPDWSWLKQGIREARARGERAAIRLGADGTFGSTVLTEQHYLIMHDVADPETEVFFLNHRSGFATLTKTTWKALEASKDFENLPPP
;
A
#
# COMPACT_ATOMS: atom_id res chain seq x y z
N MET A 1 -1.64 -11.81 -40.40
CA MET A 1 -2.14 -12.97 -41.20
C MET A 1 -1.91 -14.18 -40.32
N GLY A 2 -2.93 -14.94 -39.94
CA GLY A 2 -2.73 -16.01 -38.94
C GLY A 2 -1.88 -17.20 -39.44
N PHE A 3 -1.41 -18.02 -38.50
CA PHE A 3 -0.83 -19.34 -38.81
C PHE A 3 -1.90 -20.25 -39.44
N LYS A 4 -1.51 -21.02 -40.45
CA LYS A 4 -2.46 -21.88 -41.19
C LYS A 4 -2.88 -23.11 -40.39
N THR A 5 -1.96 -23.68 -39.61
CA THR A 5 -2.17 -24.85 -38.76
C THR A 5 -1.29 -24.74 -37.51
N GLU A 6 -1.67 -25.46 -36.44
CA GLU A 6 -0.86 -25.58 -35.22
C GLU A 6 0.51 -26.21 -35.51
N ARG A 7 0.55 -27.19 -36.42
CA ARG A 7 1.80 -27.81 -36.87
C ARG A 7 2.74 -26.84 -37.61
N ASP A 8 2.18 -25.91 -38.39
CA ASP A 8 2.98 -24.85 -39.02
C ASP A 8 3.55 -23.89 -37.97
N MET A 9 2.74 -23.52 -36.97
CA MET A 9 3.18 -22.71 -35.84
C MET A 9 4.30 -23.41 -35.06
N GLN A 10 4.14 -24.69 -34.74
CA GLN A 10 5.14 -25.50 -34.04
C GLN A 10 6.45 -25.58 -34.81
N ARG A 11 6.43 -25.85 -36.12
CA ARG A 11 7.65 -25.87 -36.94
C ARG A 11 8.40 -24.54 -36.86
N GLU A 12 7.70 -23.44 -37.11
CA GLU A 12 8.34 -22.12 -37.19
C GLU A 12 8.84 -21.61 -35.83
N ILE A 13 8.05 -21.76 -34.77
CA ILE A 13 8.48 -21.42 -33.41
C ILE A 13 9.65 -22.31 -32.98
N GLY A 14 9.59 -23.62 -33.27
CA GLY A 14 10.68 -24.53 -32.95
C GLY A 14 11.99 -24.17 -33.67
N GLU A 15 11.94 -23.67 -34.91
CA GLU A 15 13.13 -23.15 -35.60
C GLU A 15 13.70 -21.92 -34.90
N LEU A 16 12.85 -20.98 -34.46
CA LEU A 16 13.28 -19.79 -33.71
C LEU A 16 13.92 -20.14 -32.36
N VAL A 17 13.38 -21.12 -31.64
CA VAL A 17 13.95 -21.60 -30.38
C VAL A 17 15.32 -22.24 -30.63
N ARG A 18 15.42 -23.20 -31.58
CA ARG A 18 16.69 -23.89 -31.89
C ARG A 18 17.80 -22.95 -32.37
N THR A 19 17.45 -21.83 -32.98
CA THR A 19 18.39 -20.83 -33.48
C THR A 19 18.69 -19.71 -32.48
N GLY A 20 18.07 -19.71 -31.31
CA GLY A 20 18.23 -18.65 -30.31
C GLY A 20 17.69 -17.29 -30.77
N GLN A 21 16.66 -17.29 -31.63
CA GLN A 21 16.10 -16.09 -32.24
C GLN A 21 14.69 -15.75 -31.73
N LEU A 22 14.14 -16.52 -30.80
CA LEU A 22 12.77 -16.33 -30.33
C LEU A 22 12.54 -14.93 -29.74
N ALA A 23 13.48 -14.41 -28.93
CA ALA A 23 13.34 -13.06 -28.36
C ALA A 23 13.33 -11.97 -29.42
N ASN A 24 14.00 -12.17 -30.56
CA ASN A 24 14.05 -11.19 -31.65
C ASN A 24 12.68 -11.01 -32.33
N CYS A 25 11.81 -12.01 -32.21
CA CYS A 25 10.43 -11.95 -32.71
C CYS A 25 9.47 -11.31 -31.70
N ILE A 26 9.89 -11.08 -30.46
CA ILE A 26 9.07 -10.44 -29.43
C ILE A 26 9.07 -8.93 -29.67
N VAL A 27 7.95 -8.44 -30.19
CA VAL A 27 7.70 -7.02 -30.39
C VAL A 27 7.31 -6.42 -29.04
N SER A 28 8.17 -5.53 -28.53
CA SER A 28 7.87 -4.72 -27.34
C SER A 28 6.83 -3.67 -27.73
N GLY A 29 5.56 -3.92 -27.37
CA GLY A 29 4.50 -2.91 -27.52
C GLY A 29 4.68 -1.73 -26.55
N GLU A 30 5.15 -2.03 -25.33
CA GLU A 30 5.54 -1.10 -24.28
C GLU A 30 6.85 -1.64 -23.66
N ASP A 31 7.65 -0.77 -23.03
CA ASP A 31 8.78 -1.22 -22.22
C ASP A 31 8.23 -1.90 -20.95
N LEU A 32 8.19 -3.24 -20.95
CA LEU A 32 7.66 -4.03 -19.83
C LEU A 32 8.34 -3.69 -18.50
N ALA A 33 9.64 -3.36 -18.51
CA ALA A 33 10.35 -2.98 -17.29
C ALA A 33 9.81 -1.68 -16.70
N SER A 34 9.33 -0.75 -17.55
CA SER A 34 8.73 0.51 -17.11
C SER A 34 7.42 0.32 -16.34
N LEU A 35 6.71 -0.81 -16.52
CA LEU A 35 5.41 -1.08 -15.88
C LEU A 35 5.51 -1.48 -14.39
N LEU A 36 6.71 -1.83 -13.89
CA LEU A 36 6.90 -2.32 -12.53
C LEU A 36 6.94 -1.23 -11.44
N ASP A 37 6.84 0.06 -11.80
CA ASP A 37 6.99 1.19 -10.86
C ASP A 37 8.28 1.16 -10.04
N GLU A 38 9.33 0.53 -10.55
CA GLU A 38 10.63 0.42 -9.88
C GLU A 38 11.55 1.60 -10.26
N SER A 39 10.97 2.78 -10.51
CA SER A 39 11.78 3.98 -10.70
C SER A 39 12.62 4.18 -9.44
N PRO A 40 13.96 4.22 -9.54
CA PRO A 40 14.82 4.38 -8.37
C PRO A 40 14.58 5.72 -7.64
N ASN A 41 13.80 6.62 -8.24
CA ASN A 41 13.47 7.95 -7.75
C ASN A 41 12.06 8.06 -7.14
N VAL A 42 11.26 6.98 -7.10
CA VAL A 42 9.90 6.99 -6.55
C VAL A 42 9.85 6.03 -5.35
N LEU A 43 9.12 6.41 -4.30
CA LEU A 43 8.96 5.54 -3.14
C LEU A 43 8.01 4.38 -3.50
N PRO A 44 8.32 3.15 -3.10
CA PRO A 44 7.49 2.00 -3.45
C PRO A 44 6.16 2.04 -2.68
N LEU A 45 5.05 2.10 -3.41
CA LEU A 45 3.72 2.01 -2.82
C LEU A 45 3.20 0.57 -2.83
N PHE A 46 2.33 0.26 -1.87
CA PHE A 46 1.48 -0.93 -1.92
C PHE A 46 0.20 -0.62 -2.68
N SER A 47 -0.18 -1.47 -3.63
CA SER A 47 -1.48 -1.36 -4.30
C SER A 47 -2.00 -2.76 -4.61
N ILE A 48 -3.19 -3.07 -4.09
CA ILE A 48 -3.85 -4.35 -4.36
C ILE A 48 -4.19 -4.48 -5.86
N ASP A 49 -4.54 -3.36 -6.49
CA ASP A 49 -4.93 -3.32 -7.90
C ASP A 49 -3.78 -3.53 -8.89
N ARG A 50 -2.54 -3.47 -8.40
CA ARG A 50 -1.34 -3.73 -9.20
C ARG A 50 -0.75 -5.12 -8.98
N LEU A 51 -1.25 -5.91 -8.03
CA LEU A 51 -0.62 -7.18 -7.66
C LEU A 51 -0.54 -8.14 -8.84
N SER A 52 -1.69 -8.39 -9.46
CA SER A 52 -1.79 -9.33 -10.59
C SER A 52 -0.93 -8.87 -11.76
N ARG A 53 -1.07 -7.59 -12.11
CA ARG A 53 -0.33 -6.97 -13.21
C ARG A 53 1.18 -7.03 -12.99
N THR A 54 1.65 -6.65 -11.80
CA THR A 54 3.08 -6.68 -11.42
C THR A 54 3.62 -8.10 -11.44
N ALA A 55 2.86 -9.08 -10.93
CA ALA A 55 3.27 -10.49 -10.94
C ALA A 55 3.46 -11.03 -12.37
N MET A 56 2.51 -10.74 -13.28
CA MET A 56 2.61 -11.13 -14.68
C MET A 56 3.80 -10.47 -15.39
N VAL A 57 4.02 -9.17 -15.18
CA VAL A 57 5.15 -8.46 -15.79
C VAL A 57 6.49 -9.02 -15.28
N ARG A 58 6.62 -9.28 -13.97
CA ARG A 58 7.83 -9.91 -13.40
C ARG A 58 8.07 -11.31 -13.96
N ALA A 59 7.02 -12.13 -14.06
CA ALA A 59 7.12 -13.46 -14.66
C ALA A 59 7.59 -13.38 -16.12
N ALA A 60 6.99 -12.49 -16.92
CA ALA A 60 7.36 -12.30 -18.32
C ALA A 60 8.82 -11.82 -18.48
N LEU A 61 9.24 -10.80 -17.73
CA LEU A 61 10.63 -10.31 -17.76
C LEU A 61 11.63 -11.37 -17.32
N GLY A 62 11.27 -12.16 -16.30
CA GLY A 62 12.09 -13.29 -15.83
C GLY A 62 12.35 -14.32 -16.92
N CYS A 63 11.34 -14.65 -17.74
CA CYS A 63 11.51 -15.55 -18.87
C CYS A 63 12.28 -14.88 -20.02
N ILE A 64 11.90 -13.68 -20.45
CA ILE A 64 12.48 -13.03 -21.65
C ILE A 64 14.01 -12.91 -21.56
N LYS A 65 14.55 -12.70 -20.35
CA LYS A 65 15.98 -12.58 -20.10
C LYS A 65 16.80 -13.77 -20.64
N ASP A 66 16.28 -14.99 -20.49
CA ASP A 66 17.03 -16.23 -20.75
C ASP A 66 16.40 -17.05 -21.91
N ILE A 67 15.37 -16.53 -22.58
CA ILE A 67 14.58 -17.28 -23.59
C ILE A 67 15.37 -17.70 -24.85
N ASN A 68 16.47 -17.01 -25.16
CA ASN A 68 17.31 -17.36 -26.31
C ASN A 68 18.35 -18.45 -26.00
N ASP A 69 18.54 -18.81 -24.73
CA ASP A 69 19.47 -19.85 -24.28
C ASP A 69 18.79 -21.25 -24.21
N ILE A 70 17.59 -21.40 -24.76
CA ILE A 70 16.84 -22.65 -24.66
C ILE A 70 17.40 -23.69 -25.63
N GLN A 71 17.98 -24.74 -25.08
CA GLN A 71 18.26 -25.99 -25.79
C GLN A 71 17.07 -26.94 -25.68
N ILE A 72 16.41 -27.22 -26.79
CA ILE A 72 15.30 -28.20 -26.84
C ILE A 72 15.85 -29.61 -26.61
N LEU A 73 15.28 -30.31 -25.62
CA LEU A 73 15.54 -31.71 -25.33
C LEU A 73 14.57 -32.65 -26.06
N THR A 74 13.31 -32.24 -26.16
CA THR A 74 12.24 -33.02 -26.82
C THR A 74 11.16 -32.10 -27.39
N ASP A 75 10.55 -32.52 -28.50
CA ASP A 75 9.51 -31.82 -29.26
C ASP A 75 8.38 -32.77 -29.69
N ASP A 76 7.13 -32.51 -29.28
CA ASP A 76 5.94 -33.36 -29.56
C ASP A 76 6.12 -34.85 -29.23
N GLN A 77 6.98 -35.17 -28.24
CA GLN A 77 7.20 -36.55 -27.78
C GLN A 77 6.58 -36.78 -26.41
N ASN A 78 6.22 -38.03 -26.14
CA ASN A 78 5.67 -38.40 -24.84
C ASN A 78 6.75 -38.25 -23.76
N VAL A 79 6.47 -37.42 -22.76
CA VAL A 79 7.35 -37.22 -21.60
C VAL A 79 6.96 -38.09 -20.41
N SER A 80 5.86 -38.86 -20.45
CA SER A 80 5.47 -39.70 -19.30
C SER A 80 6.39 -40.92 -19.09
N MET A 81 6.80 -41.14 -17.84
CA MET A 81 7.41 -42.38 -17.34
C MET A 81 6.38 -43.51 -17.18
N GLY A 82 5.10 -43.18 -17.03
CA GLY A 82 3.99 -44.10 -16.87
C GLY A 82 3.66 -44.85 -18.16
N ARG A 83 3.53 -46.18 -18.07
CA ARG A 83 3.09 -46.97 -19.23
C ARG A 83 1.62 -46.70 -19.54
N GLY A 84 1.35 -46.27 -20.77
CA GLY A 84 -0.01 -46.03 -21.27
C GLY A 84 -0.52 -44.60 -21.09
N GLU A 85 0.28 -43.72 -20.51
CA GLU A 85 0.00 -42.30 -20.41
C GLU A 85 0.59 -41.55 -21.61
N ALA A 86 -0.09 -40.48 -22.04
CA ALA A 86 0.33 -39.64 -23.15
C ALA A 86 0.34 -38.18 -22.69
N LEU A 87 1.52 -37.68 -22.37
CA LEU A 87 1.80 -36.28 -22.05
C LEU A 87 2.80 -35.76 -23.10
N ARG A 88 2.36 -34.91 -24.02
CA ARG A 88 3.15 -34.45 -25.16
C ARG A 88 3.22 -32.92 -25.21
N PRO A 89 4.12 -32.30 -24.44
CA PRO A 89 4.40 -30.88 -24.60
C PRO A 89 4.92 -30.58 -26.00
N ASP A 90 4.63 -29.39 -26.53
CA ASP A 90 5.18 -28.95 -27.81
C ASP A 90 6.71 -28.90 -27.76
N PHE A 91 7.28 -28.31 -26.70
CA PHE A 91 8.71 -28.36 -26.45
C PHE A 91 9.03 -28.47 -24.96
N VAL A 92 10.04 -29.27 -24.64
CA VAL A 92 10.75 -29.19 -23.36
C VAL A 92 12.22 -28.91 -23.64
N GLY A 93 12.77 -27.93 -22.94
CA GLY A 93 14.16 -27.55 -23.07
C GLY A 93 14.81 -27.24 -21.73
N ILE A 94 16.10 -26.95 -21.81
CA ILE A 94 16.91 -26.45 -20.69
C ILE A 94 17.67 -25.22 -21.13
N SER A 95 17.93 -24.31 -20.21
CA SER A 95 18.94 -23.26 -20.37
C SER A 95 20.18 -23.66 -19.59
N GLU A 96 21.34 -23.69 -20.24
CA GLU A 96 22.60 -24.04 -19.58
C GLU A 96 23.05 -22.92 -18.64
N ASP A 97 22.83 -21.66 -19.04
CA ASP A 97 23.25 -20.48 -18.27
C ASP A 97 22.44 -20.33 -16.98
N SER A 98 21.11 -20.41 -17.10
CA SER A 98 20.21 -20.27 -15.95
C SER A 98 19.98 -21.58 -15.18
N ARG A 99 20.37 -22.72 -15.76
CA ARG A 99 20.11 -24.09 -15.25
C ARG A 99 18.63 -24.36 -14.98
N SER A 100 17.76 -23.77 -15.81
CA SER A 100 16.31 -23.87 -15.67
C SER A 100 15.71 -24.79 -16.73
N VAL A 101 14.55 -25.37 -16.41
CA VAL A 101 13.73 -26.16 -17.33
C VAL A 101 12.69 -25.27 -17.98
N TRP A 102 12.47 -25.48 -19.28
CA TRP A 102 11.54 -24.72 -20.10
C TRP A 102 10.47 -25.64 -20.66
N ILE A 103 9.21 -25.26 -20.47
CA ILE A 103 8.05 -25.96 -21.02
C ILE A 103 7.31 -24.98 -21.92
N ILE A 104 7.27 -25.26 -23.21
CA ILE A 104 6.62 -24.40 -24.21
C ILE A 104 5.40 -25.14 -24.73
N GLU A 105 4.26 -24.46 -24.71
CA GLU A 105 2.98 -24.94 -25.24
C GLU A 105 2.42 -23.92 -26.22
N LEU A 106 1.91 -24.40 -27.34
CA LEU A 106 1.37 -23.61 -28.44
C LEU A 106 -0.12 -23.87 -28.60
N LYS A 107 -0.90 -22.83 -28.91
CA LYS A 107 -2.33 -22.96 -29.22
C LYS A 107 -2.73 -22.10 -30.42
N ASN A 108 -3.16 -22.74 -31.50
CA ASN A 108 -3.59 -22.03 -32.71
C ASN A 108 -5.11 -21.76 -32.79
N SER A 109 -5.90 -22.14 -31.76
CA SER A 109 -7.35 -21.89 -31.73
C SER A 109 -7.88 -21.60 -30.33
N GLY A 110 -8.89 -20.73 -30.21
CA GLY A 110 -9.52 -20.42 -28.92
C GLY A 110 -10.23 -21.60 -28.23
N GLN A 111 -10.53 -22.71 -28.94
CA GLN A 111 -11.23 -23.86 -28.37
C GLN A 111 -10.29 -24.79 -27.58
N THR A 112 -9.04 -24.97 -28.04
CA THR A 112 -8.00 -25.78 -27.38
C THR A 112 -7.27 -25.01 -26.27
N ALA A 113 -7.38 -23.68 -26.24
CA ALA A 113 -6.80 -22.83 -25.20
C ALA A 113 -7.30 -23.13 -23.77
N ARG A 114 -8.47 -23.78 -23.61
CA ARG A 114 -9.07 -24.05 -22.29
C ARG A 114 -8.33 -25.10 -21.46
N GLU A 115 -7.55 -25.95 -22.12
CA GLU A 115 -6.84 -27.08 -21.48
C GLU A 115 -5.36 -26.80 -21.26
N ALA A 116 -4.81 -25.75 -21.90
CA ALA A 116 -3.38 -25.44 -21.94
C ALA A 116 -2.73 -25.36 -20.56
N PHE A 117 -3.35 -24.69 -19.58
CA PHE A 117 -2.77 -24.60 -18.23
C PHE A 117 -2.81 -25.93 -17.46
N THR A 118 -3.83 -26.74 -17.70
CA THR A 118 -3.90 -28.09 -17.11
C THR A 118 -2.81 -28.98 -17.69
N GLU A 119 -2.55 -28.87 -19.00
CA GLU A 119 -1.45 -29.55 -19.68
C GLU A 119 -0.09 -29.13 -19.11
N LEU A 120 0.18 -27.83 -19.01
CA LEU A 120 1.42 -27.30 -18.42
C LEU A 120 1.68 -27.84 -17.01
N LEU A 121 0.65 -27.88 -16.15
CA LEU A 121 0.78 -28.43 -14.80
C LEU A 121 1.01 -29.95 -14.80
N GLY A 122 0.40 -30.67 -15.75
CA GLY A 122 0.67 -32.10 -15.97
C GLY A 122 2.13 -32.34 -16.39
N TYR A 123 2.65 -31.53 -17.31
CA TYR A 123 4.04 -31.60 -17.75
C TYR A 123 5.02 -31.24 -16.63
N GLU A 124 4.70 -30.22 -15.83
CA GLU A 124 5.48 -29.84 -14.65
C GLU A 124 5.62 -31.03 -13.68
N HIS A 125 4.51 -31.69 -13.37
CA HIS A 125 4.50 -32.83 -12.47
C HIS A 125 5.39 -33.96 -13.00
N GLU A 126 5.27 -34.26 -14.29
CA GLU A 126 6.05 -35.33 -14.91
C GLU A 126 7.55 -35.02 -14.94
N ILE A 127 7.92 -33.78 -15.27
CA ILE A 127 9.32 -33.33 -15.21
C ILE A 127 9.87 -33.43 -13.79
N LYS A 128 9.09 -33.10 -12.77
CA LYS A 128 9.49 -33.28 -11.36
C LYS A 128 9.62 -34.75 -10.94
N ASN A 129 8.93 -35.66 -11.63
CA ASN A 129 9.16 -37.10 -11.42
C ASN A 129 10.55 -37.52 -11.92
N TYR A 130 11.06 -36.92 -13.02
CA TYR A 130 12.45 -37.11 -13.47
C TYR A 130 13.46 -36.36 -12.61
N LEU A 131 13.11 -35.16 -12.14
CA LEU A 131 13.98 -34.26 -11.40
C LEU A 131 13.36 -33.94 -10.01
N PRO A 132 13.41 -34.89 -9.06
CA PRO A 132 12.95 -34.63 -7.70
C PRO A 132 13.69 -33.43 -7.10
N PHE A 133 12.95 -32.58 -6.38
CA PHE A 133 13.44 -31.34 -5.77
C PHE A 133 13.78 -30.19 -6.73
N LEU A 134 13.45 -30.31 -8.03
CA LEU A 134 13.47 -29.16 -8.93
C LEU A 134 12.59 -28.04 -8.36
N ALA A 135 13.20 -26.88 -8.10
CA ALA A 135 12.51 -25.75 -7.53
C ALA A 135 11.51 -25.19 -8.54
N ASP A 136 10.33 -24.78 -8.06
CA ASP A 136 9.30 -24.15 -8.90
C ASP A 136 9.82 -22.90 -9.64
N TRP A 137 10.79 -22.20 -9.02
CA TRP A 137 11.44 -21.03 -9.62
C TRP A 137 12.33 -21.38 -10.82
N ASP A 138 12.81 -22.62 -10.92
CA ASP A 138 13.68 -23.09 -12.00
C ASP A 138 12.87 -23.71 -13.15
N ILE A 139 11.54 -23.61 -13.11
CA ILE A 139 10.64 -24.03 -14.19
C ILE A 139 10.03 -22.78 -14.84
N ASN A 140 10.34 -22.57 -16.12
CA ASN A 140 9.80 -21.49 -16.92
C ASN A 140 8.77 -22.06 -17.90
N PHE A 141 7.58 -21.46 -17.90
CA PHE A 141 6.52 -21.79 -18.84
C PHE A 141 6.45 -20.72 -19.92
N VAL A 142 6.26 -21.14 -21.17
CA VAL A 142 5.96 -20.25 -22.30
C VAL A 142 4.68 -20.74 -22.95
N LEU A 143 3.64 -19.91 -22.94
CA LEU A 143 2.39 -20.19 -23.62
C LEU A 143 2.25 -19.25 -24.81
N ILE A 144 2.24 -19.81 -26.02
CA ILE A 144 2.12 -19.03 -27.26
C ILE A 144 0.79 -19.33 -27.92
N ALA A 145 -0.07 -18.32 -28.04
CA ALA A 145 -1.38 -18.51 -28.64
C ALA A 145 -1.67 -17.47 -29.74
N SER A 146 -2.37 -17.88 -30.80
CA SER A 146 -2.88 -16.95 -31.82
C SER A 146 -4.14 -16.21 -31.36
N GLU A 147 -4.88 -16.78 -30.42
CA GLU A 147 -6.11 -16.23 -29.85
C GLU A 147 -6.12 -16.42 -28.33
N TRP A 148 -6.45 -15.36 -27.60
CA TRP A 148 -6.56 -15.37 -26.14
C TRP A 148 -8.03 -15.29 -25.71
N SER A 149 -8.52 -16.34 -25.08
CA SER A 149 -9.86 -16.36 -24.49
C SER A 149 -9.84 -15.78 -23.07
N THR A 150 -10.99 -15.30 -22.59
CA THR A 150 -11.15 -14.82 -21.20
C THR A 150 -10.64 -15.83 -20.17
N LEU A 151 -10.94 -17.13 -20.36
CA LEU A 151 -10.46 -18.17 -19.44
C LEU A 151 -8.93 -18.27 -19.44
N LEU A 152 -8.30 -18.22 -20.62
CA LEU A 152 -6.85 -18.32 -20.74
C LEU A 152 -6.15 -17.11 -20.10
N ASP A 153 -6.70 -15.91 -20.30
CA ASP A 153 -6.25 -14.68 -19.66
C ASP A 153 -6.32 -14.80 -18.12
N HIS A 154 -7.47 -15.24 -17.57
CA HIS A 154 -7.62 -15.47 -16.13
C HIS A 154 -6.70 -16.57 -15.60
N SER A 155 -6.46 -17.63 -16.37
CA SER A 155 -5.53 -18.71 -15.98
C SER A 155 -4.08 -18.22 -15.93
N LEU A 156 -3.65 -17.42 -16.91
CA LEU A 156 -2.33 -16.79 -16.90
C LEU A 156 -2.17 -15.87 -15.70
N ALA A 157 -3.13 -14.97 -15.47
CA ALA A 157 -3.11 -14.08 -14.31
C ALA A 157 -3.07 -14.86 -13.00
N SER A 158 -3.89 -15.91 -12.87
CA SER A 158 -3.94 -16.74 -11.66
C SER A 158 -2.62 -17.49 -11.41
N ALA A 159 -2.04 -18.10 -12.45
CA ALA A 159 -0.78 -18.84 -12.35
C ALA A 159 0.38 -17.94 -11.89
N CYS A 160 0.50 -16.74 -12.47
CA CYS A 160 1.54 -15.78 -12.08
C CYS A 160 1.29 -15.19 -10.69
N THR A 161 0.05 -14.80 -10.37
CA THR A 161 -0.27 -14.00 -9.16
C THR A 161 -0.41 -14.86 -7.91
N TRP A 162 -1.18 -15.95 -8.00
CA TRP A 162 -1.58 -16.74 -6.83
C TRP A 162 -0.77 -18.01 -6.67
N SER A 163 -0.31 -18.60 -7.78
CA SER A 163 0.53 -19.80 -7.77
C SER A 163 2.03 -19.50 -7.89
N GLY A 164 2.42 -18.23 -8.08
CA GLY A 164 3.81 -17.80 -8.20
C GLY A 164 4.60 -18.44 -9.34
N LYS A 165 3.91 -18.94 -10.38
CA LYS A 165 4.55 -19.61 -11.52
C LYS A 165 5.17 -18.59 -12.48
N LYS A 166 6.34 -18.90 -13.04
CA LYS A 166 6.97 -18.10 -14.09
C LYS A 166 6.38 -18.45 -15.45
N VAL A 167 5.37 -17.70 -15.88
CA VAL A 167 4.71 -17.93 -17.17
C VAL A 167 4.86 -16.72 -18.08
N LEU A 168 5.40 -16.93 -19.27
CA LEU A 168 5.43 -15.96 -20.36
C LEU A 168 4.29 -16.26 -21.34
N GLY A 169 3.27 -15.41 -21.33
CA GLY A 169 2.21 -15.43 -22.34
C GLY A 169 2.63 -14.63 -23.59
N LEU A 170 2.56 -15.25 -24.76
CA LEU A 170 2.84 -14.62 -26.05
C LEU A 170 1.63 -14.75 -26.98
N GLU A 171 1.22 -13.63 -27.55
CA GLU A 171 0.27 -13.57 -28.65
C GLU A 171 1.03 -13.63 -29.97
N ALA A 172 0.68 -14.59 -30.83
CA ALA A 172 1.41 -14.85 -32.07
C ALA A 172 0.61 -14.42 -33.31
N ASP A 173 1.25 -13.66 -34.20
CA ASP A 173 0.73 -13.27 -35.51
C ASP A 173 1.85 -13.34 -36.57
N LYS A 174 1.50 -13.08 -37.84
CA LYS A 174 2.45 -12.84 -38.92
C LYS A 174 2.41 -11.40 -39.41
N ALA A 175 3.59 -10.79 -39.47
CA ALA A 175 3.81 -9.51 -40.12
C ALA A 175 3.48 -9.56 -41.63
N PRO A 176 3.26 -8.40 -42.28
CA PRO A 176 3.20 -8.29 -43.74
C PRO A 176 4.51 -8.84 -44.35
N GLY A 177 4.44 -9.99 -45.02
CA GLY A 177 5.61 -10.74 -45.51
C GLY A 177 5.79 -12.13 -44.90
N GLY A 178 5.01 -12.49 -43.89
CA GLY A 178 4.94 -13.86 -43.33
C GLY A 178 5.91 -14.16 -42.19
N ALA A 179 6.69 -13.17 -41.74
CA ALA A 179 7.56 -13.32 -40.57
C ALA A 179 6.74 -13.43 -39.27
N VAL A 180 7.19 -14.27 -38.34
CA VAL A 180 6.56 -14.43 -37.02
C VAL A 180 6.77 -13.18 -36.18
N THR A 181 5.68 -12.72 -35.55
CA THR A 181 5.70 -11.65 -34.56
C THR A 181 5.01 -12.13 -33.30
N LEU A 182 5.64 -11.92 -32.16
CA LEU A 182 5.16 -12.29 -30.83
C LEU A 182 4.94 -11.03 -30.01
N LYS A 183 3.80 -10.91 -29.35
CA LYS A 183 3.53 -9.80 -28.42
C LYS A 183 3.36 -10.37 -27.02
N VAL A 184 4.00 -9.77 -26.02
CA VAL A 184 3.81 -10.18 -24.63
C VAL A 184 2.38 -9.88 -24.18
N ARG A 185 1.73 -10.89 -23.61
CA ARG A 185 0.37 -10.80 -23.09
C ARG A 185 0.39 -10.45 -21.61
N VAL A 186 -0.13 -9.26 -21.28
CA VAL A 186 -0.40 -8.82 -19.90
C VAL A 186 -1.91 -8.53 -19.82
N PRO A 187 -2.74 -9.53 -19.49
CA PRO A 187 -4.19 -9.39 -19.57
C PRO A 187 -4.77 -8.51 -18.46
N GLU A 188 -5.88 -7.84 -18.78
CA GLU A 188 -6.70 -7.05 -17.84
C GLU A 188 -7.66 -7.98 -17.06
N SER A 189 -7.12 -9.04 -16.45
CA SER A 189 -7.92 -10.07 -15.74
C SER A 189 -8.26 -9.72 -14.29
N TRP A 190 -7.70 -8.62 -13.78
CA TRP A 190 -7.99 -8.07 -12.46
C TRP A 190 -8.92 -6.88 -12.62
N THR A 191 -10.08 -6.92 -11.96
CA THR A 191 -10.98 -5.77 -11.84
C THR A 191 -10.41 -4.79 -10.83
N ILE A 192 -10.26 -3.52 -11.22
CA ILE A 192 -9.75 -2.49 -10.32
C ILE A 192 -10.78 -2.28 -9.21
N THR A 193 -10.39 -2.59 -7.98
CA THR A 193 -11.28 -2.60 -6.82
C THR A 193 -11.72 -1.20 -6.42
N GLY A 194 -10.93 -0.17 -6.77
CA GLY A 194 -11.11 1.20 -6.28
C GLY A 194 -10.72 1.36 -4.80
N VAL A 195 -10.20 0.29 -4.18
CA VAL A 195 -9.76 0.27 -2.79
C VAL A 195 -8.25 0.52 -2.77
N ALA A 196 -7.88 1.79 -2.84
CA ALA A 196 -6.47 2.21 -2.93
C ALA A 196 -5.66 1.86 -1.66
N HIS A 197 -6.33 1.78 -0.51
CA HIS A 197 -5.73 1.53 0.80
C HIS A 197 -6.45 0.41 1.54
N PHE A 198 -5.79 -0.16 2.55
CA PHE A 198 -6.38 -1.15 3.44
C PHE A 198 -7.59 -0.53 4.17
N PRO A 199 -8.78 -1.15 4.08
CA PRO A 199 -9.91 -0.75 4.93
C PRO A 199 -9.57 -0.94 6.40
N ASN A 200 -10.13 -0.13 7.31
CA ASN A 200 -9.80 -0.20 8.75
C ASN A 200 -10.00 -1.60 9.35
N LYS A 201 -10.97 -2.37 8.87
CA LYS A 201 -11.28 -3.74 9.33
C LYS A 201 -10.49 -4.84 8.62
N SER A 202 -9.55 -4.50 7.75
CA SER A 202 -8.86 -5.46 6.88
C SER A 202 -7.80 -6.31 7.57
N LEU A 203 -7.40 -5.96 8.79
CA LEU A 203 -6.43 -6.71 9.59
C LEU A 203 -7.06 -7.14 10.91
N PRO A 204 -7.95 -8.14 10.93
CA PRO A 204 -8.37 -8.78 12.17
C PRO A 204 -7.17 -9.43 12.88
N CYS A 205 -7.16 -9.28 14.19
CA CYS A 205 -6.09 -9.70 15.08
C CYS A 205 -6.62 -10.44 16.30
N PHE A 206 -5.73 -11.21 16.93
CA PHE A 206 -5.88 -11.67 18.31
C PHE A 206 -4.53 -11.64 19.02
N GLN A 207 -4.57 -11.63 20.34
CA GLN A 207 -3.41 -11.64 21.21
C GLN A 207 -3.15 -13.05 21.74
N ILE A 208 -1.88 -13.39 21.90
CA ILE A 208 -1.39 -14.57 22.61
C ILE A 208 -0.67 -14.08 23.85
N SER A 209 -1.28 -14.33 25.00
CA SER A 209 -0.73 -14.00 26.32
C SER A 209 -0.01 -15.20 26.90
N LEU A 210 1.17 -14.96 27.49
CA LEU A 210 2.06 -16.02 27.96
C LEU A 210 2.09 -16.04 29.49
N ASP A 211 1.16 -16.80 30.09
CA ASP A 211 1.08 -16.91 31.54
C ASP A 211 2.19 -17.80 32.11
N GLY A 212 2.63 -17.53 33.35
CA GLY A 212 3.55 -18.40 34.07
C GLY A 212 5.02 -18.28 33.66
N ILE A 213 5.37 -17.26 32.86
CA ILE A 213 6.74 -16.75 32.81
C ILE A 213 7.00 -16.17 34.21
N GLY A 214 7.80 -16.85 35.05
CA GLY A 214 8.26 -16.25 36.31
C GLY A 214 8.93 -14.92 36.00
N GLU A 215 8.83 -13.92 36.88
CA GLU A 215 9.32 -12.54 36.64
C GLU A 215 10.65 -12.56 35.87
N SER A 216 10.56 -12.31 34.56
CA SER A 216 11.77 -12.34 33.74
C SER A 216 12.50 -11.05 34.05
N THR A 217 13.71 -11.17 34.59
CA THR A 217 14.60 -10.04 34.86
C THR A 217 15.37 -9.60 33.61
N PHE A 218 15.08 -10.22 32.47
CA PHE A 218 15.78 -9.99 31.22
C PHE A 218 15.13 -8.84 30.43
N GLU A 219 15.95 -7.87 30.03
CA GLU A 219 15.51 -6.77 29.16
C GLU A 219 15.10 -7.26 27.77
N GLU A 220 15.63 -8.40 27.32
CA GLU A 220 15.36 -8.99 26.01
C GLU A 220 14.31 -10.13 26.08
N PRO A 221 13.51 -10.33 25.02
CA PRO A 221 12.56 -11.43 24.95
C PRO A 221 13.27 -12.78 24.86
N ASP A 222 12.60 -13.84 25.32
CA ASP A 222 13.06 -15.21 25.08
C ASP A 222 13.25 -15.44 23.56
N PRO A 223 14.43 -15.90 23.10
CA PRO A 223 14.73 -16.04 21.67
C PRO A 223 13.81 -17.04 20.96
N ARG A 224 13.09 -17.89 21.70
CA ARG A 224 12.07 -18.78 21.15
C ARG A 224 10.85 -18.04 20.61
N LEU A 225 10.56 -16.83 21.09
CA LEU A 225 9.43 -16.03 20.61
C LEU A 225 9.68 -15.46 19.19
N PRO A 226 10.79 -14.75 18.90
CA PRO A 226 11.13 -14.38 17.52
C PRO A 226 11.27 -15.59 16.58
N MET A 227 11.84 -16.70 17.06
CA MET A 227 11.88 -17.96 16.30
C MET A 227 10.47 -18.45 15.96
N ALA A 228 9.54 -18.48 16.92
CA ALA A 228 8.16 -18.87 16.68
C ALA A 228 7.49 -17.97 15.64
N MET A 229 7.72 -16.65 15.68
CA MET A 229 7.22 -15.72 14.65
C MET A 229 7.80 -16.01 13.26
N THR A 230 9.09 -16.36 13.18
CA THR A 230 9.71 -16.77 11.90
C THR A 230 9.08 -18.05 11.37
N LEU A 231 8.82 -19.03 12.23
CA LEU A 231 8.12 -20.28 11.86
C LEU A 231 6.69 -20.01 11.39
N LEU A 232 5.99 -19.10 12.08
CA LEU A 232 4.65 -18.66 11.71
C LEU A 232 4.65 -18.05 10.31
N ALA A 233 5.57 -17.13 10.03
CA ALA A 233 5.64 -16.45 8.75
C ALA A 233 5.89 -17.43 7.60
N ARG A 234 6.83 -18.37 7.77
CA ARG A 234 7.12 -19.41 6.76
C ARG A 234 5.95 -20.35 6.50
N GLU A 235 5.20 -20.71 7.55
CA GLU A 235 4.00 -21.52 7.41
C GLU A 235 2.85 -20.71 6.78
N GLY A 236 2.78 -19.41 7.07
CA GLY A 236 1.89 -18.46 6.43
C GLY A 236 2.12 -18.39 4.92
N ASP A 237 3.38 -18.20 4.51
CA ASP A 237 3.80 -18.21 3.10
C ASP A 237 3.40 -19.53 2.41
N ARG A 238 3.73 -20.67 3.03
CA ARG A 238 3.44 -22.00 2.48
C ARG A 238 1.94 -22.24 2.25
N LYS A 239 1.09 -21.65 3.09
CA LYS A 239 -0.37 -21.74 2.99
C LYS A 239 -1.02 -20.66 2.13
N GLY A 240 -0.23 -19.75 1.54
CA GLY A 240 -0.75 -18.61 0.79
C GLY A 240 -1.48 -17.58 1.67
N GLY A 241 -1.21 -17.57 2.97
CA GLY A 241 -1.75 -16.57 3.90
C GLY A 241 -1.01 -15.24 3.79
N HIS A 242 -1.63 -14.16 4.28
CA HIS A 242 -1.04 -12.82 4.31
C HIS A 242 -1.30 -12.17 5.66
N GLY A 243 -0.31 -11.48 6.21
CA GLY A 243 -0.45 -10.83 7.50
C GLY A 243 0.88 -10.46 8.14
N PHE A 244 0.81 -10.11 9.42
CA PHE A 244 1.97 -9.81 10.24
C PHE A 244 1.75 -10.22 11.69
N ALA A 245 2.84 -10.35 12.43
CA ALA A 245 2.82 -10.58 13.86
C ALA A 245 3.72 -9.55 14.55
N MET A 246 3.34 -9.15 15.76
CA MET A 246 4.08 -8.22 16.59
C MET A 246 4.31 -8.84 17.97
N LEU A 247 5.57 -8.96 18.37
CA LEU A 247 5.97 -9.26 19.74
C LEU A 247 6.11 -7.94 20.49
N TRP A 248 5.48 -7.85 21.65
CA TRP A 248 5.52 -6.66 22.49
C TRP A 248 5.57 -7.00 23.97
N ARG A 249 6.13 -6.08 24.74
CA ARG A 249 6.23 -6.14 26.19
C ARG A 249 5.09 -5.34 26.81
N ASP A 250 4.36 -5.97 27.73
CA ASP A 250 3.32 -5.32 28.51
C ASP A 250 3.93 -4.50 29.65
N ARG A 251 3.60 -3.21 29.69
CA ARG A 251 4.05 -2.27 30.72
C ARG A 251 2.96 -1.90 31.74
N LEU A 252 1.75 -2.42 31.61
CA LEU A 252 0.60 -2.04 32.44
C LEU A 252 0.47 -2.88 33.72
N PHE A 253 0.82 -4.17 33.69
CA PHE A 253 0.57 -5.10 34.80
C PHE A 253 1.86 -5.69 35.41
N GLY A 254 1.95 -5.66 36.75
CA GLY A 254 2.97 -6.39 37.53
C GLY A 254 4.33 -5.71 37.68
N ASP A 255 5.20 -6.32 38.49
CA ASP A 255 6.60 -5.92 38.64
C ASP A 255 7.56 -6.62 37.68
N GLY A 256 7.11 -7.69 37.02
CA GLY A 256 7.82 -8.40 35.97
C GLY A 256 7.30 -8.11 34.57
N ASP A 257 8.16 -8.29 33.57
CA ASP A 257 7.81 -8.06 32.17
C ASP A 257 7.09 -9.26 31.57
N GLN A 258 5.86 -9.05 31.12
CA GLN A 258 5.10 -10.04 30.35
C GLN A 258 5.23 -9.73 28.86
N TYR A 259 5.44 -10.78 28.06
CA TYR A 259 5.51 -10.68 26.61
C TYR A 259 4.25 -11.27 25.99
N HIS A 260 3.75 -10.57 24.97
CA HIS A 260 2.56 -10.96 24.21
C HIS A 260 2.90 -10.98 22.72
N LEU A 261 2.20 -11.84 21.98
CA LEU A 261 2.21 -11.80 20.52
C LEU A 261 0.85 -11.34 20.01
N THR A 262 0.83 -10.34 19.15
CA THR A 262 -0.35 -9.98 18.38
C THR A 262 -0.20 -10.58 16.99
N LEU A 263 -1.15 -11.41 16.58
CA LEU A 263 -1.20 -12.01 15.25
C LEU A 263 -2.32 -11.33 14.47
N CYS A 264 -2.01 -10.83 13.28
CA CYS A 264 -2.98 -10.18 12.40
C CYS A 264 -2.93 -10.81 11.00
N GLY A 265 -4.10 -11.09 10.43
CA GLY A 265 -4.22 -11.67 9.09
C GLY A 265 -5.06 -10.78 8.19
N VAL A 266 -4.77 -10.76 6.88
CA VAL A 266 -5.57 -10.01 5.91
C VAL A 266 -6.96 -10.63 5.77
N SER A 267 -8.01 -9.81 5.88
CA SER A 267 -9.41 -10.21 5.73
C SER A 267 -9.93 -9.90 4.33
N PRO A 268 -10.23 -10.92 3.49
CA PRO A 268 -10.85 -10.70 2.19
C PRO A 268 -12.25 -10.08 2.27
N SER A 269 -13.01 -10.31 3.35
CA SER A 269 -14.36 -9.76 3.51
C SER A 269 -14.34 -8.24 3.66
N ALA A 270 -13.33 -7.69 4.34
CA ALA A 270 -13.17 -6.25 4.51
C ALA A 270 -12.93 -5.55 3.15
N PHE A 271 -12.11 -6.13 2.28
CA PHE A 271 -11.90 -5.61 0.93
C PHE A 271 -13.15 -5.73 0.05
N PHE A 272 -13.88 -6.85 0.16
CA PHE A 272 -15.17 -7.00 -0.54
C PHE A 272 -16.18 -5.94 -0.12
N ASN A 273 -16.31 -5.69 1.19
CA ASN A 273 -17.21 -4.68 1.73
C ASN A 273 -16.80 -3.27 1.29
N ALA A 274 -15.51 -2.94 1.36
CA ALA A 274 -15.00 -1.65 0.89
C ALA A 274 -15.24 -1.45 -0.63
N ALA A 275 -15.01 -2.47 -1.45
CA ALA A 275 -15.29 -2.42 -2.88
C ALA A 275 -16.79 -2.28 -3.19
N LYS A 276 -17.68 -2.78 -2.30
CA LYS A 276 -19.12 -2.51 -2.37
C LYS A 276 -19.47 -1.08 -1.98
N GLU A 277 -18.87 -0.55 -0.91
CA GLU A 277 -19.10 0.82 -0.44
C GLU A 277 -18.69 1.85 -1.52
N VAL A 278 -17.59 1.59 -2.23
CA VAL A 278 -17.11 2.43 -3.34
C VAL A 278 -17.91 2.18 -4.64
N GLY A 279 -18.78 1.17 -4.70
CA GLY A 279 -19.66 0.89 -5.84
C GLY A 279 -19.03 0.06 -6.96
N THR A 280 -17.76 -0.35 -6.81
CA THR A 280 -17.08 -1.23 -7.77
C THR A 280 -17.75 -2.61 -7.83
N ILE A 281 -18.19 -3.13 -6.68
CA ILE A 281 -18.98 -4.36 -6.59
C ILE A 281 -20.45 -4.00 -6.30
N SER A 282 -21.37 -4.56 -7.07
CA SER A 282 -22.81 -4.41 -6.83
C SER A 282 -23.53 -5.76 -6.83
N ASP A 283 -24.66 -5.85 -6.12
CA ASP A 283 -25.45 -7.08 -6.06
C ASP A 283 -26.10 -7.42 -7.42
N ASP A 284 -26.14 -6.45 -8.33
CA ASP A 284 -26.66 -6.61 -9.69
C ASP A 284 -25.64 -7.22 -10.67
N GLN A 285 -24.35 -7.27 -10.30
CA GLN A 285 -23.29 -7.85 -11.12
C GLN A 285 -23.34 -9.38 -11.23
N GLY A 286 -24.15 -10.05 -10.41
CA GLY A 286 -24.44 -11.48 -10.60
C GLY A 286 -24.77 -12.26 -9.33
N LYS A 287 -25.10 -13.54 -9.53
CA LYS A 287 -25.53 -14.44 -8.44
C LYS A 287 -24.48 -14.61 -7.35
N LEU A 288 -23.19 -14.61 -7.71
CA LEU A 288 -22.09 -14.77 -6.75
C LEU A 288 -21.94 -13.55 -5.85
N ALA A 289 -21.91 -12.33 -6.42
CA ALA A 289 -21.81 -11.10 -5.64
C ALA A 289 -22.95 -11.00 -4.61
N LYS A 290 -24.20 -11.24 -5.06
CA LYS A 290 -25.37 -11.28 -4.18
C LYS A 290 -25.26 -12.33 -3.06
N ALA A 291 -24.77 -13.54 -3.38
CA ALA A 291 -24.60 -14.60 -2.39
C ALA A 291 -23.52 -14.26 -1.36
N LEU A 292 -22.37 -13.73 -1.82
CA LEU A 292 -21.28 -13.27 -0.96
C LEU A 292 -21.74 -12.14 -0.05
N SER A 293 -22.45 -11.14 -0.58
CA SER A 293 -23.06 -10.07 0.21
C SER A 293 -23.95 -10.62 1.31
N ALA A 294 -24.84 -11.57 0.99
CA ALA A 294 -25.72 -12.18 1.97
C ALA A 294 -24.96 -12.97 3.06
N SER A 295 -23.85 -13.61 2.71
CA SER A 295 -23.03 -14.39 3.66
C SER A 295 -22.08 -13.54 4.50
N LEU A 296 -21.51 -12.46 3.93
CA LEU A 296 -20.47 -11.65 4.56
C LEU A 296 -21.02 -10.47 5.37
N LEU A 297 -22.15 -9.87 4.96
CA LEU A 297 -22.74 -8.72 5.66
C LEU A 297 -23.47 -9.10 6.96
N GLY A 298 -23.66 -10.40 7.24
CA GLY A 298 -24.45 -10.89 8.37
C GLY A 298 -23.66 -11.42 9.57
N GLY A 299 -22.32 -11.41 9.54
CA GLY A 299 -21.46 -11.99 10.59
C GLY A 299 -20.54 -10.98 11.27
N THR A 300 -20.19 -11.23 12.54
CA THR A 300 -18.96 -10.66 13.13
C THR A 300 -17.79 -11.15 12.28
N ASP A 301 -16.99 -10.26 11.67
CA ASP A 301 -15.83 -10.63 10.84
C ASP A 301 -14.97 -11.66 11.61
N PRO A 302 -15.08 -12.95 11.29
CA PRO A 302 -14.41 -13.95 12.08
C PRO A 302 -12.93 -13.86 11.72
N THR A 303 -12.06 -13.88 12.73
CA THR A 303 -10.63 -14.10 12.50
C THR A 303 -10.45 -15.25 11.51
N PRO A 304 -9.70 -15.05 10.41
CA PRO A 304 -9.56 -16.06 9.39
C PRO A 304 -9.10 -17.39 10.02
N GLY A 305 -9.80 -18.50 9.71
CA GLY A 305 -9.44 -19.82 10.22
C GLY A 305 -7.98 -20.21 9.89
N ALA A 306 -7.45 -19.65 8.79
CA ALA A 306 -6.03 -19.73 8.45
C ALA A 306 -5.13 -19.20 9.57
N LEU A 307 -5.44 -18.04 10.18
CA LEU A 307 -4.65 -17.43 11.24
C LEU A 307 -4.65 -18.28 12.53
N LEU A 308 -5.79 -18.87 12.89
CA LEU A 308 -5.88 -19.83 14.00
C LEU A 308 -5.09 -21.12 13.72
N SER A 309 -5.04 -21.55 12.47
CA SER A 309 -4.18 -22.69 12.05
C SER A 309 -2.70 -22.37 12.20
N LEU A 310 -2.28 -21.11 11.95
CA LEU A 310 -0.91 -20.65 12.13
C LEU A 310 -0.52 -20.61 13.62
N TYR A 311 -1.41 -20.12 14.48
CA TYR A 311 -1.19 -20.23 15.92
C TYR A 311 -1.01 -21.69 16.37
N SER A 312 -1.88 -22.60 15.90
CA SER A 312 -1.79 -24.02 16.24
C SER A 312 -0.44 -24.64 15.85
N TYR A 313 0.16 -24.16 14.76
CA TYR A 313 1.49 -24.58 14.30
C TYR A 313 2.62 -24.15 15.25
N ILE A 314 2.57 -22.92 15.77
CA ILE A 314 3.63 -22.39 16.65
C ILE A 314 3.41 -22.66 18.14
N LYS A 315 2.19 -23.05 18.52
CA LYS A 315 1.81 -23.31 19.91
C LYS A 315 2.79 -24.22 20.67
N PRO A 316 3.34 -25.32 20.10
CA PRO A 316 4.32 -26.15 20.81
C PRO A 316 5.53 -25.36 21.30
N VAL A 317 6.12 -24.51 20.44
CA VAL A 317 7.30 -23.68 20.77
C VAL A 317 6.95 -22.62 21.82
N VAL A 318 5.83 -21.92 21.61
CA VAL A 318 5.37 -20.88 22.53
C VAL A 318 5.01 -21.46 23.91
N SER A 319 4.50 -22.70 23.97
CA SER A 319 4.18 -23.41 25.22
C SER A 319 5.42 -23.79 26.04
N GLU A 320 6.62 -23.77 25.45
CA GLU A 320 7.86 -23.99 26.21
C GLU A 320 8.34 -22.72 26.94
N VAL A 321 7.83 -21.55 26.55
CA VAL A 321 8.14 -20.25 27.17
C VAL A 321 7.16 -19.96 28.31
N GLY A 322 5.87 -20.16 28.07
CA GLY A 322 4.80 -19.93 29.04
C GLY A 322 3.55 -20.74 28.69
N LYS A 323 2.43 -20.42 29.32
CA LYS A 323 1.11 -21.02 29.03
C LYS A 323 0.35 -20.09 28.09
N PRO A 324 0.30 -20.37 26.77
CA PRO A 324 -0.32 -19.47 25.82
C PRO A 324 -1.84 -19.49 25.92
N THR A 325 -2.45 -18.32 26.06
CA THR A 325 -3.89 -18.08 26.01
C THR A 325 -4.20 -17.13 24.86
N ILE A 326 -5.26 -17.44 24.08
CA ILE A 326 -5.72 -16.54 23.03
C ILE A 326 -6.76 -15.59 23.63
N GLU A 327 -6.59 -14.29 23.42
CA GLU A 327 -7.53 -13.26 23.84
C GLU A 327 -7.59 -12.09 22.85
N GLY A 328 -8.46 -11.10 23.11
CA GLY A 328 -8.43 -9.83 22.39
C GLY A 328 -8.71 -9.91 20.89
N PHE A 329 -9.82 -10.53 20.49
CA PHE A 329 -10.27 -10.54 19.10
C PHE A 329 -10.79 -9.15 18.68
N MET A 330 -10.06 -8.48 17.79
CA MET A 330 -10.34 -7.11 17.33
C MET A 330 -9.63 -6.82 16.00
N ASP A 331 -9.86 -5.70 15.34
CA ASP A 331 -9.03 -5.26 14.21
C ASP A 331 -7.76 -4.53 14.66
N TRP A 332 -6.81 -4.35 13.74
CA TRP A 332 -5.53 -3.68 14.02
C TRP A 332 -5.70 -2.25 14.51
N ILE A 333 -6.69 -1.50 14.01
CA ILE A 333 -6.90 -0.10 14.41
C ILE A 333 -7.31 -0.05 15.89
N GLN A 334 -8.27 -0.90 16.29
CA GLN A 334 -8.68 -1.06 17.69
C GLN A 334 -7.53 -1.57 18.58
N ALA A 335 -6.74 -2.52 18.07
CA ALA A 335 -5.59 -3.06 18.79
C ALA A 335 -4.53 -1.97 19.03
N HIS A 336 -4.21 -1.18 17.99
CA HIS A 336 -3.27 -0.08 18.05
C HIS A 336 -3.66 0.95 19.11
N GLU A 337 -4.92 1.39 19.16
CA GLU A 337 -5.41 2.30 20.20
C GLU A 337 -5.18 1.76 21.62
N THR A 338 -5.42 0.46 21.83
CA THR A 338 -5.18 -0.20 23.11
C THR A 338 -3.69 -0.27 23.46
N TYR A 339 -2.84 -0.44 22.45
CA TYR A 339 -1.38 -0.58 22.61
C TYR A 339 -0.66 0.72 22.94
N LEU A 340 -1.21 1.88 22.55
CA LEU A 340 -0.61 3.19 22.80
C LEU A 340 -0.19 3.41 24.26
N HIS A 341 -0.82 2.76 25.23
CA HIS A 341 -0.60 3.01 26.67
C HIS A 341 -0.07 1.78 27.41
N ARG A 342 0.14 0.68 26.71
CA ARG A 342 0.41 -0.63 27.31
C ARG A 342 1.59 -1.34 26.68
N ALA A 343 1.66 -1.34 25.35
CA ALA A 343 2.56 -2.20 24.61
C ALA A 343 3.82 -1.44 24.19
N GLU A 344 4.97 -1.99 24.52
CA GLU A 344 6.25 -1.62 23.91
C GLU A 344 6.63 -2.68 22.88
N PRO A 345 6.50 -2.39 21.57
CA PRO A 345 6.87 -3.31 20.51
C PRO A 345 8.37 -3.64 20.52
N VAL A 346 8.70 -4.91 20.28
CA VAL A 346 10.07 -5.42 20.33
C VAL A 346 10.50 -6.04 19.00
N TYR A 347 9.59 -6.74 18.33
CA TYR A 347 9.90 -7.44 17.08
C TYR A 347 8.65 -7.55 16.22
N LEU A 348 8.79 -7.41 14.89
CA LEU A 348 7.74 -7.69 13.91
C LEU A 348 8.17 -8.78 12.94
N GLU A 349 7.19 -9.47 12.38
CA GLU A 349 7.40 -10.32 11.21
C GLU A 349 6.21 -10.23 10.27
N PHE A 350 6.49 -10.19 8.97
CA PHE A 350 5.49 -10.11 7.91
C PHE A 350 5.57 -11.36 7.03
N TRP A 351 4.42 -11.80 6.51
CA TRP A 351 4.36 -12.91 5.56
C TRP A 351 3.38 -12.66 4.44
N GLY A 352 3.47 -13.51 3.42
CA GLY A 352 2.78 -13.40 2.17
C GLY A 352 3.09 -12.07 1.49
N ILE A 353 2.05 -11.46 0.95
CA ILE A 353 2.17 -10.25 0.15
C ILE A 353 2.66 -9.03 0.95
N LEU A 354 2.35 -8.97 2.24
CA LEU A 354 2.87 -7.94 3.13
C LEU A 354 4.35 -8.16 3.39
N GLY A 355 4.79 -9.41 3.55
CA GLY A 355 6.20 -9.76 3.65
C GLY A 355 6.98 -9.39 2.39
N ASP A 356 6.43 -9.67 1.21
CA ASP A 356 7.06 -9.31 -0.07
C ASP A 356 7.17 -7.81 -0.24
N HIS A 357 6.13 -7.06 0.12
CA HIS A 357 6.17 -5.61 0.11
C HIS A 357 7.21 -5.07 1.10
N ALA A 358 7.23 -5.55 2.35
CA ALA A 358 8.18 -5.10 3.36
C ALA A 358 9.64 -5.34 2.95
N ARG A 359 9.94 -6.52 2.39
CA ARG A 359 11.26 -6.85 1.84
C ARG A 359 11.62 -5.94 0.65
N ARG A 360 10.71 -5.77 -0.30
CA ARG A 360 10.90 -4.89 -1.46
C ARG A 360 11.14 -3.45 -1.02
N TYR A 361 10.37 -2.97 -0.05
CA TYR A 361 10.45 -1.63 0.50
C TYR A 361 11.85 -1.33 1.04
N VAL A 362 12.36 -2.16 1.97
CA VAL A 362 13.68 -1.94 2.55
C VAL A 362 14.82 -2.15 1.55
N MET A 363 14.61 -2.86 0.44
CA MET A 363 15.60 -3.03 -0.62
C MET A 363 15.52 -1.95 -1.71
N HIS A 364 14.46 -1.13 -1.71
CA HIS A 364 14.23 -0.17 -2.79
C HIS A 364 15.28 0.94 -2.80
N PRO A 365 15.88 1.28 -3.96
CA PRO A 365 16.90 2.32 -4.06
C PRO A 365 16.46 3.66 -3.47
N ALA A 366 15.24 4.11 -3.79
CA ALA A 366 14.68 5.37 -3.26
C ALA A 366 14.63 5.39 -1.72
N ILE A 367 14.30 4.25 -1.09
CA ILE A 367 14.24 4.14 0.39
C ILE A 367 15.65 4.17 0.96
N ARG A 368 16.59 3.42 0.37
CA ARG A 368 17.99 3.38 0.80
C ARG A 368 18.67 4.74 0.70
N GLU A 369 18.37 5.51 -0.34
CA GLU A 369 18.96 6.82 -0.58
C GLU A 369 18.30 7.93 0.25
N ARG A 370 16.97 7.97 0.30
CA ARG A 370 16.22 9.11 0.90
C ARG A 370 15.90 8.91 2.38
N ARG A 371 15.80 7.66 2.83
CA ARG A 371 15.44 7.27 4.21
C ARG A 371 16.52 6.43 4.92
N PRO A 372 17.82 6.83 4.90
CA PRO A 372 18.87 6.05 5.55
C PRO A 372 18.69 5.99 7.08
N ASP A 373 18.20 7.07 7.70
CA ASP A 373 17.98 7.16 9.14
C ASP A 373 16.87 6.19 9.61
N LEU A 374 15.82 6.00 8.80
CA LEU A 374 14.76 5.02 9.06
C LEU A 374 15.32 3.60 9.19
N LEU A 375 16.25 3.25 8.29
CA LEU A 375 16.88 1.93 8.27
C LEU A 375 18.06 1.81 9.24
N GLY A 376 18.25 2.78 10.15
CA GLY A 376 19.41 2.82 11.04
C GLY A 376 20.73 2.77 10.28
N ASN A 377 20.83 3.46 9.15
CA ASN A 377 21.96 3.41 8.20
C ASN A 377 22.28 1.98 7.71
N GLY A 378 21.23 1.17 7.51
CA GLY A 378 21.33 -0.21 7.03
C GLY A 378 21.43 -1.27 8.13
N MET A 379 21.38 -0.87 9.41
CA MET A 379 21.41 -1.78 10.56
C MET A 379 20.03 -2.30 10.97
N GLN A 380 18.95 -1.74 10.43
CA GLN A 380 17.57 -2.15 10.68
C GLN A 380 16.90 -2.66 9.40
N ASP A 381 15.91 -3.54 9.60
CA ASP A 381 15.02 -4.05 8.56
C ASP A 381 13.57 -4.05 9.06
N TRP A 382 12.64 -4.63 8.29
CA TRP A 382 11.20 -4.66 8.58
C TRP A 382 10.85 -5.30 9.93
N ARG A 383 11.75 -6.09 10.52
CA ARG A 383 11.54 -6.73 11.83
C ARG A 383 11.72 -5.77 12.98
N SER A 384 12.42 -4.65 12.73
CA SER A 384 12.54 -3.57 13.69
C SER A 384 11.21 -2.83 13.82
N PRO A 385 10.69 -2.63 15.05
CA PRO A 385 9.48 -1.85 15.28
C PRO A 385 9.42 -0.49 14.61
N SER A 386 10.53 0.25 14.55
CA SER A 386 10.56 1.56 13.91
C SER A 386 10.34 1.52 12.40
N VAL A 387 10.70 0.42 11.74
CA VAL A 387 10.54 0.25 10.29
C VAL A 387 9.23 -0.46 9.98
N GLY A 388 8.96 -1.59 10.65
CA GLY A 388 7.78 -2.42 10.40
C GLY A 388 6.47 -1.67 10.65
N LEU A 389 6.38 -0.87 11.71
CA LEU A 389 5.16 -0.10 12.00
C LEU A 389 4.93 1.03 10.99
N GLN A 390 5.98 1.61 10.40
CA GLN A 390 5.83 2.58 9.32
C GLN A 390 5.33 1.94 8.04
N ILE A 391 5.87 0.76 7.69
CA ILE A 391 5.39 -0.02 6.54
C ILE A 391 3.91 -0.39 6.72
N LEU A 392 3.49 -0.71 7.95
CA LEU A 392 2.07 -0.97 8.26
C LEU A 392 1.20 0.28 8.09
N ASP A 393 1.65 1.43 8.58
CA ASP A 393 0.91 2.70 8.46
C ASP A 393 0.69 3.07 6.99
N GLU A 394 1.69 2.87 6.13
CA GLU A 394 1.62 3.12 4.69
C GLU A 394 0.61 2.23 3.93
N LEU A 395 0.12 1.15 4.54
CA LEU A 395 -0.95 0.33 3.94
C LEU A 395 -2.33 1.00 4.02
N PHE A 396 -2.54 1.83 5.04
CA PHE A 396 -3.82 2.50 5.30
C PHE A 396 -3.88 3.86 4.59
N ALA A 397 -5.07 4.46 4.57
CA ALA A 397 -5.23 5.78 3.98
C ALA A 397 -4.44 6.81 4.80
N PRO A 398 -3.67 7.70 4.14
CA PRO A 398 -2.90 8.72 4.83
C PRO A 398 -3.85 9.65 5.59
N THR A 399 -3.57 9.85 6.89
CA THR A 399 -4.32 10.78 7.75
C THR A 399 -3.66 12.15 7.86
N PHE A 400 -2.45 12.29 7.32
CA PHE A 400 -1.68 13.52 7.27
C PHE A 400 -1.26 13.80 5.83
N CYS A 401 -1.39 15.05 5.41
CA CYS A 401 -1.05 15.55 4.09
C CYS A 401 -1.53 14.64 2.93
N ALA A 402 -2.75 14.13 3.03
CA ALA A 402 -3.31 13.22 2.06
C ALA A 402 -3.25 13.83 0.65
N ASP A 403 -2.86 13.01 -0.34
CA ASP A 403 -2.61 13.44 -1.73
C ASP A 403 -1.50 14.48 -1.93
N GLY A 404 -0.69 14.74 -0.89
CA GLY A 404 0.36 15.76 -0.88
C GLY A 404 -0.15 17.18 -0.59
N GLU A 405 -1.41 17.34 -0.18
CA GLU A 405 -1.99 18.63 0.19
C GLU A 405 -1.72 18.93 1.66
N VAL A 406 -1.25 20.14 2.00
CA VAL A 406 -1.06 20.55 3.40
C VAL A 406 -2.28 21.36 3.85
N ARG A 407 -3.15 20.73 4.64
CA ARG A 407 -4.43 21.29 5.08
C ARG A 407 -4.34 21.90 6.48
N MET A 408 -5.39 22.59 6.93
CA MET A 408 -5.42 23.16 8.29
C MET A 408 -5.46 22.06 9.36
N ILE A 409 -6.18 20.95 9.12
CA ILE A 409 -6.16 19.80 10.02
C ILE A 409 -4.77 19.19 10.16
N ASP A 410 -3.98 19.20 9.07
CA ASP A 410 -2.60 18.70 9.07
C ASP A 410 -1.71 19.60 9.94
N ALA A 411 -1.81 20.92 9.74
CA ALA A 411 -1.07 21.90 10.54
C ALA A 411 -1.37 21.74 12.04
N PHE A 412 -2.65 21.61 12.41
CA PHE A 412 -3.06 21.35 13.80
C PHE A 412 -2.52 20.04 14.34
N THR A 413 -2.64 18.95 13.57
CA THR A 413 -2.17 17.61 13.94
C THR A 413 -0.68 17.61 14.20
N LEU A 414 0.11 18.21 13.30
CA LEU A 414 1.56 18.33 13.46
C LEU A 414 1.94 19.14 14.70
N GLY A 415 1.23 20.26 14.96
CA GLY A 415 1.44 21.07 16.16
C GLY A 415 1.15 20.29 17.44
N ARG A 416 0.01 19.60 17.49
CA ARG A 416 -0.42 18.76 18.62
C ARG A 416 0.60 17.65 18.89
N ASP A 417 0.91 16.86 17.88
CA ASP A 417 1.76 15.68 18.05
C ASP A 417 3.20 16.08 18.41
N LEU A 418 3.70 17.20 17.86
CA LEU A 418 5.00 17.77 18.23
C LEU A 418 5.04 18.20 19.70
N ALA A 419 3.96 18.80 20.20
CA ALA A 419 3.89 19.26 21.58
C ALA A 419 3.71 18.11 22.57
N ILE A 420 2.93 17.08 22.21
CA ILE A 420 2.81 15.83 22.98
C ILE A 420 4.16 15.13 23.09
N ASP A 421 4.89 15.00 21.97
CA ASP A 421 6.22 14.37 21.97
C ASP A 421 7.22 15.14 22.85
N ALA A 422 7.26 16.47 22.74
CA ALA A 422 8.12 17.30 23.57
C ALA A 422 7.87 17.11 25.07
N VAL A 423 6.59 17.04 25.48
CA VAL A 423 6.20 16.79 26.88
C VAL A 423 6.56 15.37 27.31
N LEU A 424 6.33 14.36 26.46
CA LEU A 424 6.69 12.97 26.76
C LEU A 424 8.19 12.79 27.00
N ARG A 425 9.03 13.42 26.16
CA ARG A 425 10.49 13.42 26.32
C ARG A 425 10.90 14.13 27.60
N GLN A 426 10.44 15.37 27.79
CA GLN A 426 10.77 16.16 28.96
C GLN A 426 10.40 15.44 30.27
N ASN A 427 9.21 14.84 30.33
CA ASN A 427 8.80 14.05 31.48
C ASN A 427 9.76 12.87 31.68
N LEU A 428 10.00 12.05 30.65
CA LEU A 428 10.83 10.85 30.76
C LEU A 428 12.32 11.12 31.03
N ASP A 429 12.83 12.32 30.73
CA ASP A 429 14.19 12.75 31.10
C ASP A 429 14.31 13.26 32.54
N ASP A 430 13.18 13.54 33.21
CA ASP A 430 13.19 13.91 34.63
C ASP A 430 13.50 12.68 35.49
N LEU A 431 14.76 12.62 35.95
CA LEU A 431 15.29 11.57 36.84
C LEU A 431 14.52 11.44 38.17
N SER A 432 13.63 12.38 38.51
CA SER A 432 12.79 12.32 39.70
C SER A 432 11.46 11.56 39.49
N LEU A 433 11.14 11.16 38.25
CA LEU A 433 9.96 10.34 37.98
C LEU A 433 10.04 8.99 38.71
N LYS A 434 8.90 8.58 39.30
CA LYS A 434 8.79 7.25 39.93
C LYS A 434 8.82 6.15 38.84
N PRO A 435 9.42 4.97 39.10
CA PRO A 435 9.47 3.85 38.14
C PRO A 435 8.11 3.45 37.54
N LYS A 436 7.03 3.60 38.31
CA LYS A 436 5.65 3.36 37.85
C LYS A 436 5.23 4.31 36.71
N MET A 437 5.64 5.57 36.77
CA MET A 437 5.29 6.60 35.78
C MET A 437 6.09 6.39 34.48
N GLU A 438 7.36 6.01 34.59
CA GLU A 438 8.18 5.62 33.44
C GLU A 438 7.58 4.41 32.69
N ARG A 439 7.11 3.38 33.42
CA ARG A 439 6.43 2.22 32.82
C ARG A 439 5.19 2.62 32.03
N THR A 440 4.37 3.55 32.54
CA THR A 440 3.15 4.00 31.86
C THR A 440 3.43 4.90 30.65
N LEU A 441 4.43 5.78 30.73
CA LEU A 441 4.72 6.74 29.67
C LEU A 441 5.62 6.19 28.56
N SER A 442 6.41 5.15 28.82
CA SER A 442 7.36 4.59 27.83
C SER A 442 6.68 4.03 26.56
N PRO A 443 5.63 3.19 26.65
CA PRO A 443 4.84 2.78 25.48
C PRO A 443 4.34 3.97 24.68
N ARG A 444 3.74 4.94 25.38
CA ARG A 444 3.16 6.13 24.76
C ARG A 444 4.22 6.94 24.01
N ARG A 445 5.39 7.16 24.61
CA ARG A 445 6.52 7.81 23.93
C ARG A 445 6.95 7.03 22.69
N PHE A 446 7.07 5.71 22.79
CA PHE A 446 7.48 4.88 21.64
C PHE A 446 6.54 5.11 20.45
N TRP A 447 5.23 4.91 20.66
CA TRP A 447 4.23 5.06 19.60
C TRP A 447 4.17 6.49 19.06
N HIS A 448 4.21 7.50 19.94
CA HIS A 448 4.26 8.90 19.51
C HIS A 448 5.54 9.24 18.75
N SER A 449 6.68 8.62 19.08
CA SER A 449 7.94 8.84 18.36
C SER A 449 7.88 8.29 16.93
N ILE A 450 7.27 7.11 16.75
CA ILE A 450 7.02 6.55 15.41
C ILE A 450 6.07 7.46 14.63
N ARG A 451 4.95 7.87 15.24
CA ARG A 451 4.00 8.79 14.63
C ARG A 451 4.66 10.11 14.20
N MET A 452 5.42 10.74 15.09
CA MET A 452 6.13 11.98 14.77
C MET A 452 7.13 11.81 13.64
N GLN A 453 7.84 10.68 13.60
CA GLN A 453 8.73 10.38 12.49
C GLN A 453 7.98 10.27 11.17
N ILE A 454 6.82 9.61 11.14
CA ILE A 454 5.97 9.50 9.93
C ILE A 454 5.53 10.88 9.46
N LEU A 455 4.99 11.71 10.37
CA LEU A 455 4.50 13.05 10.03
C LEU A 455 5.62 13.95 9.47
N LEU A 456 6.79 13.97 10.13
CA LEU A 456 7.91 14.78 9.70
C LEU A 456 8.55 14.25 8.40
N GLU A 457 8.54 12.94 8.18
CA GLU A 457 9.00 12.36 6.93
C GLU A 457 8.05 12.74 5.77
N GLN A 458 6.74 12.69 5.97
CA GLN A 458 5.78 13.15 4.95
C GLN A 458 5.96 14.65 4.64
N ALA A 459 6.12 15.49 5.67
CA ALA A 459 6.44 16.91 5.48
C ALA A 459 7.77 17.11 4.73
N ARG A 460 8.77 16.27 5.00
CA ARG A 460 10.06 16.27 4.30
C ARG A 460 9.92 15.88 2.83
N LEU A 461 9.04 14.95 2.47
CA LEU A 461 8.81 14.58 1.06
C LEU A 461 8.20 15.74 0.28
N ILE A 462 7.25 16.47 0.87
CA ILE A 462 6.67 17.69 0.29
C ILE A 462 7.74 18.77 0.13
N TYR A 463 8.62 18.92 1.13
CA TYR A 463 9.78 19.80 1.02
C TYR A 463 10.69 19.41 -0.15
N MET A 464 11.12 18.14 -0.23
CA MET A 464 12.02 17.66 -1.29
C MET A 464 11.41 17.78 -2.68
N SER A 465 10.08 17.76 -2.77
CA SER A 465 9.36 17.97 -4.03
C SER A 465 9.07 19.45 -4.33
N SER A 466 9.38 20.40 -3.44
CA SER A 466 9.11 21.83 -3.64
C SER A 466 10.30 22.63 -4.21
N GLU A 467 10.02 23.61 -5.07
CA GLU A 467 10.95 24.65 -5.54
C GLU A 467 11.03 25.86 -4.59
N THR A 468 9.98 26.07 -3.78
CA THR A 468 9.78 27.31 -3.00
C THR A 468 10.19 27.19 -1.54
N MET A 469 10.42 25.98 -1.04
CA MET A 469 10.80 25.76 0.35
C MET A 469 12.33 25.81 0.49
N SER A 470 12.83 26.56 1.48
CA SER A 470 14.24 26.63 1.81
C SER A 470 14.74 25.35 2.47
N ASP A 471 16.03 25.03 2.27
CA ASP A 471 16.65 23.84 2.84
C ASP A 471 16.53 23.80 4.37
N VAL A 472 16.35 22.57 4.88
CA VAL A 472 16.30 22.29 6.30
C VAL A 472 17.74 22.24 6.80
N ASP A 473 18.14 23.19 7.65
CA ASP A 473 19.41 23.14 8.39
C ASP A 473 19.42 21.99 9.43
N GLY A 474 19.47 20.72 9.01
CA GLY A 474 19.59 19.55 9.89
C GLY A 474 18.51 19.36 10.98
N THR A 475 17.53 20.26 11.07
CA THR A 475 16.53 20.40 12.15
C THR A 475 15.36 19.42 12.02
N VAL A 476 15.09 18.90 10.83
CA VAL A 476 14.01 17.89 10.59
C VAL A 476 14.51 16.45 10.79
N ARG A 477 15.80 16.23 11.07
CA ARG A 477 16.28 14.89 11.49
C ARG A 477 15.77 14.58 12.89
N TYR A 478 14.56 14.04 12.94
CA TYR A 478 13.90 13.61 14.15
C TYR A 478 14.61 12.38 14.73
N SER A 479 14.95 12.42 16.01
CA SER A 479 15.61 11.31 16.68
C SER A 479 14.57 10.43 17.39
N LEU A 480 14.64 9.12 17.17
CA LEU A 480 13.93 8.13 18.00
C LEU A 480 14.56 7.97 19.40
N GLY A 481 15.69 8.66 19.66
CA GLY A 481 16.37 8.61 20.96
C GLY A 481 15.48 9.13 22.10
N LYS A 482 15.82 8.76 23.33
CA LYS A 482 15.04 9.14 24.51
C LYS A 482 15.18 10.62 24.90
N ALA A 483 16.30 11.25 24.52
CA ALA A 483 16.69 12.58 24.96
C ALA A 483 15.74 13.68 24.47
N PRO A 484 15.66 14.81 25.21
CA PRO A 484 14.82 15.91 24.84
C PRO A 484 15.51 16.70 23.74
N TYR A 485 14.72 17.40 22.94
CA TYR A 485 15.28 18.38 22.02
C TYR A 485 15.85 19.55 22.82
N SER A 486 17.06 19.99 22.47
CA SER A 486 17.55 21.29 22.92
C SER A 486 16.59 22.38 22.45
N GLU A 487 16.38 23.41 23.27
CA GLU A 487 15.46 24.51 22.95
C GLU A 487 15.72 25.10 21.54
N ASP A 488 16.99 25.30 21.17
CA ASP A 488 17.37 25.80 19.85
C ASP A 488 16.89 24.90 18.69
N LYS A 489 16.92 23.58 18.87
CA LYS A 489 16.44 22.62 17.86
C LYS A 489 14.92 22.66 17.76
N PHE A 490 14.24 22.74 18.90
CA PHE A 490 12.79 22.79 18.94
C PHE A 490 12.25 24.10 18.32
N GLN A 491 12.86 25.23 18.64
CA GLN A 491 12.54 26.53 18.02
C GLN A 491 12.91 26.56 16.53
N GLY A 492 14.05 25.96 16.16
CA GLY A 492 14.43 25.80 14.75
C GLY A 492 13.41 25.01 13.95
N LEU A 493 12.91 23.90 14.49
CA LEU A 493 11.88 23.08 13.86
C LEU A 493 10.54 23.83 13.74
N LYS A 494 10.09 24.50 14.81
CA LYS A 494 8.86 25.33 14.77
C LYS A 494 8.95 26.44 13.72
N LYS A 495 10.10 27.12 13.65
CA LYS A 495 10.34 28.15 12.65
C LYS A 495 10.26 27.57 11.25
N TRP A 496 10.93 26.44 11.00
CA TRP A 496 10.87 25.79 9.70
C TRP A 496 9.44 25.35 9.32
N ILE A 497 8.68 24.78 10.26
CA ILE A 497 7.28 24.40 10.01
C ILE A 497 6.46 25.63 9.61
N THR A 498 6.52 26.71 10.40
CA THR A 498 5.70 27.91 10.16
C THR A 498 6.11 28.67 8.90
N THR A 499 7.41 28.88 8.67
CA THR A 499 7.89 29.71 7.56
C THR A 499 8.05 28.94 6.26
N GLY A 500 8.47 27.68 6.35
CA GLY A 500 8.74 26.82 5.20
C GLY A 500 7.53 25.96 4.84
N PHE A 501 7.18 25.02 5.72
CA PHE A 501 6.15 24.01 5.44
C PHE A 501 4.73 24.59 5.36
N LEU A 502 4.40 25.58 6.18
CA LEU A 502 3.11 26.27 6.14
C LEU A 502 3.16 27.57 5.32
N ALA A 503 4.31 27.89 4.73
CA ALA A 503 4.56 29.06 3.90
C ALA A 503 4.06 30.41 4.51
N ASN A 504 4.10 30.56 5.83
CA ASN A 504 3.51 31.70 6.56
C ASN A 504 2.01 31.93 6.27
N SER A 505 1.27 30.90 5.93
CA SER A 505 -0.18 30.99 5.75
C SER A 505 -0.84 31.21 7.11
N ASP A 506 -1.34 32.42 7.37
CA ASP A 506 -2.00 32.82 8.62
C ASP A 506 -2.99 31.77 9.17
N PRO A 507 -3.96 31.24 8.40
CA PRO A 507 -4.91 30.25 8.92
C PRO A 507 -4.20 28.95 9.35
N HIS A 508 -3.26 28.44 8.54
CA HIS A 508 -2.56 27.19 8.83
C HIS A 508 -1.59 27.34 10.00
N VAL A 509 -0.85 28.45 10.08
CA VAL A 509 0.04 28.77 11.20
C VAL A 509 -0.75 28.92 12.49
N THR A 510 -1.94 29.53 12.43
CA THR A 510 -2.85 29.61 13.58
C THR A 510 -3.31 28.23 14.04
N ALA A 511 -3.72 27.35 13.11
CA ALA A 511 -4.10 25.97 13.42
C ALA A 511 -2.93 25.18 14.04
N PHE A 512 -1.71 25.33 13.51
CA PHE A 512 -0.50 24.74 14.09
C PHE A 512 -0.24 25.22 15.52
N HIS A 513 -0.33 26.53 15.78
CA HIS A 513 -0.14 27.07 17.12
C HIS A 513 -1.25 26.68 18.11
N LEU A 514 -2.49 26.53 17.64
CA LEU A 514 -3.57 25.96 18.44
C LEU A 514 -3.24 24.53 18.88
N GLY A 515 -2.82 23.68 17.93
CA GLY A 515 -2.39 22.31 18.22
C GLY A 515 -1.21 22.27 19.19
N LEU A 516 -0.19 23.09 18.94
CA LEU A 516 1.03 23.17 19.74
C LEU A 516 0.77 23.57 21.21
N ARG A 517 -0.23 24.42 21.45
CA ARG A 517 -0.64 24.81 22.80
C ARG A 517 -1.50 23.75 23.50
N GLY A 518 -2.09 22.82 22.76
CA GLY A 518 -3.04 21.84 23.29
C GLY A 518 -2.44 20.58 23.92
N ASN A 519 -1.11 20.49 24.05
CA ASN A 519 -0.40 19.27 24.49
C ASN A 519 -1.00 18.51 25.69
N VAL A 520 -1.31 19.22 26.79
CA VAL A 520 -1.83 18.62 28.03
C VAL A 520 -3.36 18.54 28.04
N ALA A 521 -4.04 19.36 27.24
CA ALA A 521 -5.50 19.42 27.17
C ALA A 521 -6.10 18.37 26.22
N PHE A 522 -5.36 17.98 25.19
CA PHE A 522 -5.77 16.99 24.20
C PHE A 522 -5.30 15.56 24.53
N ASP A 523 -4.52 15.42 25.60
CA ASP A 523 -3.99 14.14 26.07
C ASP A 523 -4.24 13.97 27.57
N GLN A 524 -5.32 13.26 27.91
CA GLN A 524 -5.74 13.03 29.29
C GLN A 524 -4.66 12.36 30.16
N TYR A 525 -3.67 11.69 29.57
CA TYR A 525 -2.61 10.97 30.27
C TYR A 525 -1.36 11.82 30.52
N LEU A 526 -1.27 12.98 29.87
CA LEU A 526 -0.22 13.98 30.10
C LEU A 526 -0.62 15.04 31.14
N SER A 527 -1.81 14.94 31.74
CA SER A 527 -2.37 15.90 32.69
C SER A 527 -1.49 16.07 33.95
N VAL A 528 -0.52 16.99 33.88
CA VAL A 528 0.23 17.45 35.04
C VAL A 528 -0.60 18.50 35.76
N GLY A 529 -1.21 18.12 36.88
CA GLY A 529 -2.00 19.00 37.75
C GLY A 529 -1.16 20.09 38.44
N GLY A 530 -0.64 21.03 37.66
CA GLY A 530 0.09 22.22 38.13
C GLY A 530 -0.82 23.45 38.26
N PRO A 531 -0.46 24.44 39.11
CA PRO A 531 -1.28 25.63 39.40
C PRO A 531 -1.55 26.59 38.22
N GLY A 532 -1.05 26.30 37.01
CA GLY A 532 -1.38 27.04 35.77
C GLY A 532 -2.13 26.22 34.71
N ALA A 533 -2.31 24.90 34.91
CA ALA A 533 -2.92 24.01 33.91
C ALA A 533 -4.40 24.35 33.66
N THR A 534 -5.13 24.75 34.70
CA THR A 534 -6.55 25.11 34.61
C THR A 534 -6.79 26.45 33.89
N GLU A 535 -5.87 27.40 34.00
CA GLU A 535 -5.97 28.69 33.30
C GLU A 535 -5.63 28.53 31.81
N HIS A 536 -4.55 27.81 31.51
CA HIS A 536 -4.17 27.42 30.15
C HIS A 536 -5.27 26.63 29.44
N GLN A 537 -5.92 25.70 30.14
CA GLN A 537 -7.05 24.94 29.61
C GLN A 537 -8.24 25.85 29.25
N LYS A 538 -8.61 26.81 30.11
CA LYS A 538 -9.71 27.75 29.82
C LYS A 538 -9.39 28.66 28.63
N GLU A 539 -8.14 29.08 28.50
CA GLU A 539 -7.70 29.86 27.34
C GLU A 539 -7.82 29.05 26.05
N LEU A 540 -7.37 27.79 26.06
CA LEU A 540 -7.51 26.89 24.92
C LEU A 540 -8.98 26.61 24.57
N GLU A 541 -9.83 26.37 25.56
CA GLU A 541 -11.28 26.19 25.37
C GLU A 541 -11.91 27.41 24.68
N ARG A 542 -11.51 28.63 25.08
CA ARG A 542 -11.95 29.87 24.43
C ARG A 542 -11.53 29.91 22.96
N GLU A 543 -10.27 29.60 22.66
CA GLU A 543 -9.77 29.61 21.28
C GLU A 543 -10.46 28.56 20.39
N ILE A 544 -10.74 27.36 20.92
CA ILE A 544 -11.49 26.33 20.19
C ILE A 544 -12.90 26.81 19.85
N ILE A 545 -13.57 27.51 20.77
CA ILE A 545 -14.89 28.10 20.53
C ILE A 545 -14.81 29.18 19.44
N GLU A 546 -13.77 30.02 19.47
CA GLU A 546 -13.53 31.04 18.45
C GLU A 546 -13.31 30.41 17.07
N VAL A 547 -12.48 29.37 16.97
CA VAL A 547 -12.24 28.61 15.73
C VAL A 547 -13.52 27.96 15.21
N ARG A 548 -14.31 27.33 16.08
CA ARG A 548 -15.63 26.77 15.72
C ARG A 548 -16.54 27.84 15.14
N GLN A 549 -16.64 29.01 15.80
CA GLN A 549 -17.53 30.07 15.34
C GLN A 549 -17.06 30.63 14.00
N ALA A 550 -15.75 30.78 13.80
CA ALA A 550 -15.19 31.21 12.52
C ALA A 550 -15.50 30.22 11.39
N ALA A 551 -15.41 28.92 11.64
CA ALA A 551 -15.72 27.88 10.65
C ALA A 551 -17.21 27.92 10.24
N LEU A 552 -18.12 28.03 11.22
CA LEU A 552 -19.55 28.15 10.96
C LEU A 552 -19.91 29.43 10.20
N ASN A 553 -19.28 30.56 10.55
CA ASN A 553 -19.49 31.81 9.82
C ASN A 553 -19.03 31.70 8.35
N CYS A 554 -17.89 31.05 8.10
CA CYS A 554 -17.39 30.82 6.75
C CYS A 554 -18.34 29.92 5.93
N ALA A 555 -18.88 28.87 6.55
CA ALA A 555 -19.90 28.03 5.92
C ALA A 555 -21.20 28.79 5.63
N ASP A 556 -21.65 29.67 6.53
CA ASP A 556 -22.82 30.53 6.32
C ASP A 556 -22.62 31.51 5.14
N GLU A 557 -21.41 32.02 4.95
CA GLU A 557 -21.04 32.86 3.80
C GLU A 557 -21.10 32.04 2.50
N GLN A 558 -20.47 30.86 2.47
CA GLN A 558 -20.49 29.95 1.32
C GLN A 558 -21.92 29.52 0.96
N GLN A 559 -22.76 29.24 1.95
CA GLN A 559 -24.17 28.89 1.75
C GLN A 559 -24.94 30.02 1.05
N ARG A 560 -24.61 31.29 1.31
CA ARG A 560 -25.23 32.45 0.65
C ARG A 560 -24.75 32.64 -0.79
N ASP A 561 -23.48 32.32 -1.06
CA ASP A 561 -22.83 32.62 -2.34
C ASP A 561 -22.97 31.50 -3.39
N GLY A 562 -23.09 30.24 -2.97
CA GLY A 562 -23.17 29.11 -3.90
C GLY A 562 -23.82 27.84 -3.35
N GLY A 563 -24.25 27.83 -2.08
CA GLY A 563 -24.71 26.63 -1.38
C GLY A 563 -23.55 25.79 -0.86
N LEU A 564 -23.86 24.90 0.08
CA LEU A 564 -22.93 23.91 0.61
C LEU A 564 -23.06 22.58 -0.15
N SER A 565 -21.96 21.83 -0.22
CA SER A 565 -21.98 20.43 -0.66
C SER A 565 -22.57 19.52 0.44
N ASP A 566 -23.04 18.33 0.06
CA ASP A 566 -23.56 17.33 1.01
C ASP A 566 -22.57 17.07 2.17
N ARG A 567 -21.26 17.02 1.86
CA ARG A 567 -20.21 16.84 2.87
C ARG A 567 -20.12 18.04 3.81
N GLN A 568 -20.17 19.26 3.29
CA GLN A 568 -20.14 20.48 4.08
C GLN A 568 -21.36 20.58 5.00
N GLU A 569 -22.56 20.23 4.51
CA GLU A 569 -23.78 20.21 5.32
C GLU A 569 -23.67 19.22 6.50
N ILE A 570 -23.12 18.02 6.24
CA ILE A 570 -22.86 17.02 7.28
C ILE A 570 -21.89 17.58 8.32
N LEU A 571 -20.76 18.17 7.90
CA LEU A 571 -19.76 18.72 8.80
C LEU A 571 -20.31 19.88 9.65
N VAL A 572 -21.11 20.77 9.06
CA VAL A 572 -21.78 21.87 9.77
C VAL A 572 -22.73 21.31 10.84
N SER A 573 -23.51 20.28 10.50
CA SER A 573 -24.43 19.61 11.43
C SER A 573 -23.67 18.96 12.60
N GLU A 574 -22.62 18.19 12.31
CA GLU A 574 -21.77 17.53 13.31
C GLU A 574 -21.08 18.55 14.23
N LEU A 575 -20.48 19.60 13.66
CA LEU A 575 -19.80 20.66 14.42
C LEU A 575 -20.78 21.46 15.30
N SER A 576 -22.00 21.67 14.81
CA SER A 576 -23.05 22.35 15.57
C SER A 576 -23.53 21.51 16.76
N ALA A 577 -23.51 20.19 16.64
CA ALA A 577 -23.91 19.25 17.70
C ALA A 577 -22.88 19.16 18.85
N LEU A 578 -21.61 19.49 18.61
CA LEU A 578 -20.57 19.49 19.63
C LEU A 578 -20.75 20.67 20.60
N LYS A 579 -20.84 20.35 21.90
CA LYS A 579 -21.08 21.32 22.98
C LYS A 579 -19.87 21.62 23.84
N GLU A 580 -18.92 20.69 23.90
CA GLU A 580 -17.73 20.78 24.74
C GLU A 580 -16.54 21.22 23.90
N ALA A 581 -15.81 22.23 24.36
CA ALA A 581 -14.60 22.71 23.70
C ALA A 581 -13.44 21.73 23.95
N ASN A 582 -13.19 20.85 23.00
CA ASN A 582 -12.19 19.78 23.08
C ASN A 582 -11.53 19.54 21.72
N THR A 583 -10.63 18.56 21.65
CA THR A 583 -9.92 18.18 20.41
C THR A 583 -10.89 17.89 19.27
N ALA A 584 -11.97 17.13 19.53
CA ALA A 584 -12.93 16.75 18.50
C ALA A 584 -13.65 17.97 17.89
N MET A 585 -13.96 18.98 18.71
CA MET A 585 -14.52 20.24 18.21
C MET A 585 -13.52 21.00 17.33
N ALA A 586 -12.26 21.07 17.74
CA ALA A 586 -11.21 21.70 16.94
C ALA A 586 -11.00 20.97 15.61
N GLU A 587 -10.84 19.64 15.65
CA GLU A 587 -10.65 18.80 14.46
C GLU A 587 -11.82 18.94 13.49
N LYS A 588 -13.07 18.86 13.98
CA LYS A 588 -14.27 19.01 13.14
C LYS A 588 -14.38 20.41 12.52
N ALA A 589 -14.00 21.46 13.26
CA ALA A 589 -13.97 22.82 12.73
C ALA A 589 -12.93 22.99 11.63
N LEU A 590 -11.75 22.39 11.80
CA LEU A 590 -10.67 22.42 10.80
C LEU A 590 -11.00 21.55 9.58
N GLU A 591 -11.64 20.39 9.76
CA GLU A 591 -12.18 19.58 8.66
C GLU A 591 -13.16 20.39 7.80
N LEU A 592 -14.03 21.19 8.42
CA LEU A 592 -14.92 22.09 7.71
C LEU A 592 -14.14 23.18 6.96
N PHE A 593 -13.16 23.82 7.62
CA PHE A 593 -12.30 24.80 6.95
C PHE A 593 -11.56 24.22 5.75
N ASP A 594 -11.08 22.97 5.82
CA ASP A 594 -10.39 22.31 4.72
C ASP A 594 -11.28 22.06 3.50
N THR A 595 -12.61 22.13 3.66
CA THR A 595 -13.55 22.11 2.53
C THR A 595 -13.90 23.50 2.00
N LEU A 596 -13.55 24.56 2.73
CA LEU A 596 -13.92 25.96 2.43
C LEU A 596 -12.71 26.80 2.00
N LEU A 597 -11.52 26.45 2.47
CA LEU A 597 -10.26 27.15 2.24
C LEU A 597 -9.30 26.27 1.43
N PHE A 598 -8.38 26.93 0.73
CA PHE A 598 -7.36 26.23 -0.04
C PHE A 598 -6.25 25.68 0.87
N PRO A 599 -5.71 24.48 0.57
CA PRO A 599 -4.47 23.99 1.16
C PRO A 599 -3.30 24.95 0.95
N VAL A 600 -2.21 24.77 1.71
CA VAL A 600 -0.97 25.55 1.50
C VAL A 600 -0.44 25.30 0.10
N PHE A 601 -0.16 26.39 -0.61
CA PHE A 601 0.43 26.35 -1.93
C PHE A 601 1.94 26.10 -1.83
N HIS A 602 2.40 25.00 -2.43
CA HIS A 602 3.81 24.76 -2.72
C HIS A 602 4.02 24.66 -4.22
N LYS A 603 5.00 25.41 -4.74
CA LYS A 603 5.44 25.19 -6.11
C LYS A 603 6.27 23.92 -6.13
N LEU A 604 5.87 22.93 -6.93
CA LEU A 604 6.57 21.65 -7.03
C LEU A 604 7.66 21.67 -8.11
N ASN A 605 8.77 20.96 -7.85
CA ASN A 605 9.80 20.61 -8.82
C ASN A 605 9.19 19.90 -10.02
N ARG A 606 9.87 19.91 -11.18
CA ARG A 606 9.48 19.05 -12.30
C ARG A 606 9.40 17.60 -11.83
N LEU A 607 8.35 16.89 -12.24
CA LEU A 607 8.25 15.45 -11.96
C LEU A 607 9.51 14.79 -12.50
N ALA A 608 10.07 13.88 -11.71
CA ALA A 608 11.01 12.91 -12.26
C ALA A 608 10.35 12.25 -13.47
N SER A 609 11.14 11.78 -14.45
CA SER A 609 10.61 11.00 -15.56
C SER A 609 9.91 9.74 -15.02
N VAL A 610 8.61 9.84 -14.78
CA VAL A 610 7.73 8.71 -14.50
C VAL A 610 7.15 8.29 -15.83
N SER A 611 7.14 6.98 -16.10
CA SER A 611 6.43 6.42 -17.25
C SER A 611 5.13 5.81 -16.71
N PRO A 612 4.00 6.55 -16.70
CA PRO A 612 2.76 6.02 -16.15
C PRO A 612 2.35 4.78 -16.94
N ASP A 613 1.75 3.81 -16.25
CA ASP A 613 1.13 2.67 -16.91
C ASP A 613 -0.19 3.11 -17.56
N TRP A 614 -0.09 3.67 -18.77
CA TRP A 614 -1.24 4.22 -19.50
C TRP A 614 -2.29 3.16 -19.81
N SER A 615 -1.88 1.92 -20.06
CA SER A 615 -2.82 0.83 -20.32
C SER A 615 -3.68 0.53 -19.08
N TRP A 616 -3.08 0.49 -17.89
CA TRP A 616 -3.81 0.33 -16.62
C TRP A 616 -4.71 1.52 -16.31
N LEU A 617 -4.21 2.75 -16.51
CA LEU A 617 -5.00 3.96 -16.33
C LEU A 617 -6.23 4.00 -17.26
N LYS A 618 -6.07 3.60 -18.53
CA LYS A 618 -7.17 3.45 -19.49
C LYS A 618 -8.16 2.37 -19.08
N GLN A 619 -7.69 1.25 -18.53
CA GLN A 619 -8.57 0.22 -17.96
C GLN A 619 -9.48 0.83 -16.88
N GLY A 620 -8.91 1.56 -15.91
CA GLY A 620 -9.69 2.20 -14.83
C GLY A 620 -10.77 3.16 -15.34
N ILE A 621 -10.46 3.98 -16.36
CA ILE A 621 -11.44 4.86 -16.99
C ILE A 621 -12.54 4.08 -17.70
N ARG A 622 -12.20 3.04 -18.45
CA ARG A 622 -13.19 2.20 -19.15
C ARG A 622 -14.11 1.48 -18.18
N GLU A 623 -13.57 0.91 -17.10
CA GLU A 623 -14.36 0.23 -16.07
C GLU A 623 -15.33 1.19 -15.36
N ALA A 624 -14.88 2.39 -14.99
CA ALA A 624 -15.74 3.42 -14.41
C ALA A 624 -16.86 3.86 -15.37
N ARG A 625 -16.53 4.12 -16.63
CA ARG A 625 -17.54 4.48 -17.64
C ARG A 625 -18.54 3.35 -17.91
N ALA A 626 -18.11 2.09 -17.86
CA ALA A 626 -19.01 0.94 -17.99
C ALA A 626 -20.04 0.86 -16.85
N ARG A 627 -19.72 1.45 -15.68
CA ARG A 627 -20.67 1.63 -14.56
C ARG A 627 -21.55 2.88 -14.68
N GLY A 628 -21.37 3.68 -15.74
CA GLY A 628 -22.09 4.94 -15.94
C GLY A 628 -21.47 6.13 -15.21
N GLU A 629 -20.25 6.00 -14.70
CA GLU A 629 -19.55 7.06 -13.97
C GLU A 629 -18.78 7.98 -14.92
N ARG A 630 -18.62 9.25 -14.52
CA ARG A 630 -17.69 10.17 -15.18
C ARG A 630 -16.34 10.04 -14.51
N ALA A 631 -15.31 9.69 -15.27
CA ALA A 631 -13.98 9.43 -14.74
C ALA A 631 -12.89 10.29 -15.39
N ALA A 632 -11.82 10.54 -14.63
CA ALA A 632 -10.66 11.31 -15.02
C ALA A 632 -9.36 10.61 -14.62
N ILE A 633 -8.29 10.89 -15.37
CA ILE A 633 -6.93 10.63 -14.90
C ILE A 633 -6.57 11.72 -13.90
N ARG A 634 -6.19 11.32 -12.70
CA ARG A 634 -5.75 12.20 -11.62
C ARG A 634 -4.23 12.21 -11.56
N LEU A 635 -3.66 13.40 -11.39
CA LEU A 635 -2.27 13.61 -10.95
C LEU A 635 -2.30 14.26 -9.57
N GLY A 636 -1.91 13.52 -8.54
CA GLY A 636 -1.83 13.98 -7.14
C GLY A 636 -0.74 15.03 -6.94
N ALA A 637 -0.78 15.77 -5.82
CA ALA A 637 0.30 16.70 -5.46
C ALA A 637 1.58 15.98 -5.06
N ASP A 638 1.47 14.72 -4.63
CA ASP A 638 2.58 13.78 -4.46
C ASP A 638 3.19 13.27 -5.78
N GLY A 639 2.61 13.63 -6.93
CA GLY A 639 3.08 13.23 -8.26
C GLY A 639 2.59 11.85 -8.71
N THR A 640 1.67 11.21 -7.98
CA THR A 640 1.10 9.92 -8.36
C THR A 640 0.02 10.06 -9.43
N PHE A 641 0.00 9.12 -10.37
CA PHE A 641 -1.07 8.99 -11.36
C PHE A 641 -2.09 7.94 -10.92
N GLY A 642 -3.37 8.23 -11.11
CA GLY A 642 -4.45 7.27 -10.87
C GLY A 642 -5.68 7.57 -11.71
N SER A 643 -6.63 6.63 -11.75
CA SER A 643 -7.97 6.89 -12.27
C SER A 643 -8.90 7.27 -11.11
N THR A 644 -9.74 8.29 -11.29
CA THR A 644 -10.70 8.74 -10.28
C THR A 644 -12.07 9.00 -10.89
N VAL A 645 -13.13 8.91 -10.07
CA VAL A 645 -14.50 9.27 -10.44
C VAL A 645 -14.74 10.73 -10.04
N LEU A 646 -15.31 11.50 -10.95
CA LEU A 646 -15.67 12.89 -10.72
C LEU A 646 -17.03 12.94 -10.01
N THR A 647 -17.01 13.16 -8.70
CA THR A 647 -18.21 13.23 -7.85
C THR A 647 -18.64 14.66 -7.52
N GLU A 648 -17.71 15.62 -7.50
CA GLU A 648 -18.01 16.99 -7.09
C GLU A 648 -18.88 17.74 -8.11
N GLN A 649 -19.89 18.46 -7.62
CA GLN A 649 -20.89 19.13 -8.46
C GLN A 649 -20.27 20.09 -9.48
N HIS A 650 -19.23 20.84 -9.13
CA HIS A 650 -18.59 21.79 -10.05
C HIS A 650 -17.88 21.10 -11.22
N TYR A 651 -17.41 19.86 -11.06
CA TYR A 651 -16.86 19.06 -12.17
C TYR A 651 -17.97 18.53 -13.09
N LEU A 652 -19.17 18.30 -12.55
CA LEU A 652 -20.30 17.77 -13.29
C LEU A 652 -20.93 18.80 -14.26
N ILE A 653 -20.65 20.10 -14.07
CA ILE A 653 -21.13 21.18 -14.94
C ILE A 653 -20.50 21.11 -16.35
N MET A 654 -19.28 20.59 -16.47
CA MET A 654 -18.64 20.43 -17.78
C MET A 654 -19.35 19.37 -18.62
N HIS A 655 -19.48 19.57 -19.93
CA HIS A 655 -19.95 18.51 -20.84
C HIS A 655 -19.02 17.30 -20.80
N ASP A 656 -19.58 16.08 -20.90
CA ASP A 656 -18.79 14.84 -20.91
C ASP A 656 -17.90 14.74 -22.16
N VAL A 657 -16.94 13.82 -22.13
CA VAL A 657 -16.15 13.49 -23.33
C VAL A 657 -17.04 12.89 -24.41
N ALA A 658 -16.76 13.21 -25.67
CA ALA A 658 -17.57 12.78 -26.80
C ALA A 658 -17.23 11.33 -27.19
N ASP A 659 -15.95 10.98 -27.13
CA ASP A 659 -15.45 9.64 -27.44
C ASP A 659 -14.39 9.21 -26.41
N PRO A 660 -14.74 8.32 -25.46
CA PRO A 660 -13.82 7.85 -24.41
C PRO A 660 -12.56 7.12 -24.92
N GLU A 661 -12.57 6.61 -26.16
CA GLU A 661 -11.40 5.94 -26.76
C GLU A 661 -10.34 6.94 -27.24
N THR A 662 -10.74 8.20 -27.45
CA THR A 662 -9.83 9.27 -27.91
C THR A 662 -9.64 10.38 -26.89
N GLU A 663 -10.68 10.70 -26.12
CA GLU A 663 -10.74 11.80 -25.17
C GLU A 663 -10.82 11.30 -23.71
N VAL A 664 -10.21 12.06 -22.80
CA VAL A 664 -10.24 11.80 -21.36
C VAL A 664 -10.22 13.10 -20.56
N PHE A 665 -10.78 13.07 -19.36
CA PHE A 665 -10.58 14.15 -18.41
C PHE A 665 -9.24 13.97 -17.69
N PHE A 666 -8.54 15.08 -17.48
CA PHE A 666 -7.31 15.14 -16.70
C PHE A 666 -7.50 16.11 -15.53
N LEU A 667 -7.42 15.57 -14.32
CA LEU A 667 -7.54 16.29 -13.05
C LEU A 667 -6.15 16.44 -12.43
N ASN A 668 -5.65 17.67 -12.38
CA ASN A 668 -4.32 17.96 -11.84
C ASN A 668 -4.41 18.68 -10.49
N HIS A 669 -3.82 18.11 -9.44
CA HIS A 669 -3.78 18.64 -8.07
C HIS A 669 -2.41 19.23 -7.67
N ARG A 670 -1.42 19.31 -8.56
CA ARG A 670 -0.01 19.62 -8.21
C ARG A 670 0.27 20.95 -7.53
N SER A 671 -0.67 21.89 -7.56
CA SER A 671 -0.39 23.28 -7.20
C SER A 671 -1.33 23.79 -6.10
N GLY A 672 -1.86 22.94 -5.23
CA GLY A 672 -2.79 23.37 -4.16
C GLY A 672 -4.16 23.86 -4.66
N PHE A 673 -4.39 23.82 -5.97
CA PHE A 673 -5.70 23.96 -6.59
C PHE A 673 -5.86 22.88 -7.66
N ALA A 674 -7.07 22.34 -7.77
CA ALA A 674 -7.39 21.29 -8.71
C ALA A 674 -7.86 21.88 -10.04
N THR A 675 -7.21 21.52 -11.15
CA THR A 675 -7.67 21.87 -12.50
C THR A 675 -8.18 20.65 -13.23
N LEU A 676 -9.44 20.72 -13.68
CA LEU A 676 -10.02 19.70 -14.55
C LEU A 676 -9.97 20.16 -16.01
N THR A 677 -9.36 19.36 -16.87
CA THR A 677 -9.20 19.67 -18.30
C THR A 677 -9.69 18.51 -19.14
N LYS A 678 -10.34 18.79 -20.27
CA LYS A 678 -10.67 17.78 -21.27
C LYS A 678 -9.52 17.71 -22.29
N THR A 679 -8.92 16.54 -22.48
CA THR A 679 -7.79 16.33 -23.41
C THR A 679 -7.93 15.02 -24.18
N THR A 680 -6.93 14.69 -25.02
CA THR A 680 -6.84 13.41 -25.73
C THR A 680 -5.78 12.51 -25.10
N TRP A 681 -5.98 11.19 -25.16
CA TRP A 681 -4.98 10.22 -24.69
C TRP A 681 -3.59 10.48 -25.27
N LYS A 682 -3.51 10.79 -26.57
CA LYS A 682 -2.26 11.10 -27.27
C LYS A 682 -1.56 12.35 -26.74
N ALA A 683 -2.31 13.39 -26.37
CA ALA A 683 -1.73 14.62 -25.82
C ALA A 683 -1.21 14.39 -24.39
N LEU A 684 -1.96 13.63 -23.59
CA LEU A 684 -1.62 13.28 -22.23
C LEU A 684 -0.37 12.39 -22.17
N GLU A 685 -0.32 11.33 -22.99
CA GLU A 685 0.84 10.42 -23.11
C GLU A 685 2.11 11.15 -23.60
N ALA A 686 1.95 12.15 -24.47
CA ALA A 686 3.06 12.97 -24.94
C ALA A 686 3.53 14.03 -23.91
N SER A 687 3.04 13.98 -22.67
CA SER A 687 3.40 14.86 -21.55
C SER A 687 3.09 16.35 -21.74
N LYS A 688 2.37 16.72 -22.81
CA LYS A 688 2.11 18.13 -23.15
C LYS A 688 1.25 18.86 -22.11
N ASP A 689 0.37 18.13 -21.43
CA ASP A 689 -0.63 18.71 -20.51
C ASP A 689 -0.15 18.86 -19.06
N PHE A 690 0.97 18.23 -18.67
CA PHE A 690 1.54 18.38 -17.32
C PHE A 690 2.99 18.90 -17.28
N GLU A 691 3.68 19.03 -18.43
CA GLU A 691 4.94 19.78 -18.54
C GLU A 691 4.74 21.28 -18.80
N ASN A 692 3.63 21.68 -19.43
CA ASN A 692 3.41 23.05 -19.93
C ASN A 692 2.38 23.86 -19.14
N LEU A 693 1.98 23.42 -17.95
CA LEU A 693 1.07 24.24 -17.16
C LEU A 693 1.84 25.47 -16.65
N PRO A 694 1.45 26.70 -17.05
CA PRO A 694 2.03 27.89 -16.48
C PRO A 694 1.77 27.88 -14.96
N PRO A 695 2.65 28.49 -14.15
CA PRO A 695 2.25 28.83 -12.79
C PRO A 695 0.95 29.63 -12.84
N PRO A 696 0.03 29.46 -11.87
CA PRO A 696 -1.17 30.29 -11.77
C PRO A 696 -0.82 31.79 -11.79
#